data_AF-A0A2H0IZK2-F1
#
_entry.id   AF-A0A2H0IZK2-F1
#
_cell.length_a   1.000
_cell.length_b   1.000
_cell.length_c   1.000
_cell.angle_alpha   90.00
_cell.angle_beta   90.00
_cell.angle_gamma   90.00
#
_symmetry.space_group_name_H-M   'P 1'
#
loop_
_entity.id
_entity.type
_entity.pdbx_description
1 polymer ?
#
loop_
_entity_poly.entity_id
_entity_poly.type
_entity_poly.pdbx_seq_one_letter_code
_entity_poly.pdbx_strand_id
1 'polypeptide(L)'
;MALNTPRENSITFEDFEDDKVVLLSDEAHHINADTKKGKAVNQDELLEVVSWEGTVERIFKAHPNNVLLEFTATVDLSDENLAKKYRPRLLYDYPLREFRRDGYSKEVKVLQADLEPLQRALQAVLLSQYRRKVFEKNRHHIKPVILFKSKTIKDSLAFFDEFKDGIKALKPAALDSLRTQSKDPAIQRVFNYLVVNNITLTNLIAELQEDFSDDKLISVNSKEESEQKQIAVNNLESNAFRAVFAVDKLNEGWDVLNLFDIVRLYDTRDSKAGKIGKTTMSEAQLIGRGARYCPFQLAPDQPLYGRKFDADLDHEVRVCEELYYHSAYNPKYIQELNTALQEIGMKAKDTREQRVRLKDDFKKTALYKGGFIFLNERVKYNREDIDGLDSSVVNQVHQIALRTGYSKTVTVFDDAGPDRGVERTRQDYMLASFGIAVLRKAVQRIEFYEFANLRKSLPHLDSIHEFLTSDKYLGRIKVEVSGLPNEVANLTPDQKLDVAIQVLEVVAEFIASDNVEFKGSLQFKPAMVNAVFTDKTLNFMLDGGEDKEFGRSMLDASQTAYHLDLSTRAWFAFDDCFGTSEEKLLIQYIDKRYNDLKKVYAEAYLVRNEKHFKLFAFADGRPLEPDFVLFLIGKTKTDTMHYQVFIEPKGQHLLRADVWKEEFLTSIKGQGQVEQLIENRQYVVWGLPFFNFGERMPEFEAGLNELLS
;
A
#
# COMPACT_ATOMS: atom_id res chain seq x y z
N MET A 1 0.53 -21.10 -30.90
CA MET A 1 0.91 -22.41 -31.49
C MET A 1 -0.33 -23.26 -31.46
N ALA A 2 -0.96 -23.60 -32.59
CA ALA A 2 -2.11 -24.51 -32.54
C ALA A 2 -1.58 -25.95 -32.47
N LEU A 3 -1.90 -26.71 -31.41
CA LEU A 3 -1.55 -28.13 -31.25
C LEU A 3 -2.27 -29.06 -32.24
N ASN A 4 -3.05 -28.49 -33.15
CA ASN A 4 -3.89 -29.19 -34.12
C ASN A 4 -3.11 -29.83 -35.28
N THR A 5 -1.78 -29.67 -35.32
CA THR A 5 -0.93 -30.26 -36.36
C THR A 5 0.31 -30.87 -35.71
N PRO A 6 0.26 -32.16 -35.33
CA PRO A 6 1.38 -32.82 -34.66
C PRO A 6 2.63 -32.83 -35.56
N ARG A 7 3.79 -32.56 -34.96
CA ARG A 7 5.12 -32.67 -35.60
C ARG A 7 6.00 -33.59 -34.77
N GLU A 8 7.00 -34.19 -35.41
CA GLU A 8 8.01 -34.98 -34.70
C GLU A 8 8.75 -34.09 -33.68
N ASN A 9 8.88 -34.54 -32.43
CA ASN A 9 9.42 -33.78 -31.28
C ASN A 9 8.62 -32.54 -30.84
N SER A 10 7.31 -32.48 -31.10
CA SER A 10 6.43 -31.45 -30.54
C SER A 10 5.45 -32.01 -29.53
N ILE A 11 5.07 -31.20 -28.54
CA ILE A 11 3.99 -31.50 -27.60
C ILE A 11 2.68 -31.74 -28.38
N THR A 12 1.92 -32.75 -27.97
CA THR A 12 0.64 -33.19 -28.51
C THR A 12 -0.45 -33.14 -27.44
N PHE A 13 -1.71 -33.37 -27.82
CA PHE A 13 -2.79 -33.45 -26.84
C PHE A 13 -2.69 -34.69 -25.94
N GLU A 14 -2.14 -35.80 -26.45
CA GLU A 14 -1.96 -37.07 -25.73
C GLU A 14 -1.01 -36.89 -24.53
N ASP A 15 0.01 -36.02 -24.65
CA ASP A 15 0.92 -35.69 -23.55
C ASP A 15 0.20 -35.06 -22.33
N PHE A 16 -0.98 -34.45 -22.54
CA PHE A 16 -1.77 -33.83 -21.47
C PHE A 16 -2.83 -34.78 -20.87
N GLU A 17 -3.00 -35.98 -21.43
CA GLU A 17 -3.87 -37.03 -20.89
C GLU A 17 -3.15 -37.84 -19.81
N ASP A 18 -1.84 -38.06 -19.97
CA ASP A 18 -1.02 -38.86 -19.04
C ASP A 18 -0.50 -38.05 -17.83
N ASP A 19 -0.30 -36.75 -18.00
CA ASP A 19 0.29 -35.87 -16.98
C ASP A 19 -0.71 -34.91 -16.34
N LYS A 20 -0.51 -34.64 -15.04
CA LYS A 20 -1.23 -33.61 -14.30
C LYS A 20 -0.63 -32.24 -14.59
N VAL A 21 -1.40 -31.37 -15.21
CA VAL A 21 -0.90 -30.06 -15.67
C VAL A 21 -1.64 -28.90 -14.99
N VAL A 22 -0.85 -27.89 -14.62
CA VAL A 22 -1.35 -26.57 -14.19
C VAL A 22 -1.14 -25.59 -15.32
N LEU A 23 -2.23 -25.02 -15.81
CA LEU A 23 -2.24 -23.98 -16.83
C LEU A 23 -2.39 -22.62 -16.16
N LEU A 24 -1.43 -21.73 -16.37
CA LEU A 24 -1.49 -20.34 -15.95
C LEU A 24 -1.73 -19.48 -17.19
N SER A 25 -2.90 -18.84 -17.25
CA SER A 25 -3.26 -17.95 -18.34
C SER A 25 -3.21 -16.51 -17.87
N ASP A 26 -2.18 -15.78 -18.30
CA ASP A 26 -2.13 -14.32 -18.15
C ASP A 26 -2.93 -13.63 -19.28
N GLU A 27 -3.47 -12.45 -19.00
CA GLU A 27 -4.34 -11.68 -19.89
C GLU A 27 -5.47 -12.51 -20.53
N ALA A 28 -6.15 -13.33 -19.72
CA ALA A 28 -7.18 -14.28 -20.17
C ALA A 28 -8.34 -13.64 -20.95
N HIS A 29 -8.54 -12.32 -20.87
CA HIS A 29 -9.50 -11.60 -21.69
C HIS A 29 -9.25 -11.74 -23.21
N HIS A 30 -8.02 -12.01 -23.64
CA HIS A 30 -7.67 -12.31 -25.04
C HIS A 30 -8.13 -13.70 -25.48
N ILE A 31 -8.24 -14.64 -24.54
CA ILE A 31 -8.68 -16.01 -24.79
C ILE A 31 -10.19 -16.03 -25.04
N ASN A 32 -10.96 -15.17 -24.39
CA ASN A 32 -12.43 -15.15 -24.43
C ASN A 32 -13.09 -14.58 -25.70
N ALA A 33 -12.36 -14.53 -26.81
CA ALA A 33 -12.83 -13.88 -28.03
C ALA A 33 -14.06 -14.58 -28.64
N ASP A 34 -14.20 -15.89 -28.46
CA ASP A 34 -15.35 -16.65 -28.97
C ASP A 34 -16.53 -16.61 -27.99
N THR A 35 -16.26 -16.63 -26.67
CA THR A 35 -17.26 -16.40 -25.62
C THR A 35 -17.99 -15.05 -25.77
N LYS A 36 -17.27 -13.97 -26.15
CA LYS A 36 -17.87 -12.63 -26.38
C LYS A 36 -18.83 -12.56 -27.58
N LYS A 37 -18.78 -13.48 -28.54
CA LYS A 37 -19.62 -13.44 -29.75
C LYS A 37 -21.02 -14.02 -29.53
N GLY A 38 -21.38 -14.40 -28.30
CA GLY A 38 -22.72 -14.86 -27.96
C GLY A 38 -23.15 -16.14 -28.68
N LYS A 39 -22.21 -16.87 -29.29
CA LYS A 39 -22.51 -18.23 -29.71
C LYS A 39 -22.67 -19.03 -28.42
N ALA A 40 -23.88 -19.53 -28.17
CA ALA A 40 -24.08 -20.66 -27.27
C ALA A 40 -23.39 -21.87 -27.91
N VAL A 41 -22.06 -21.87 -27.94
CA VAL A 41 -21.27 -22.99 -28.40
C VAL A 41 -21.38 -24.00 -27.28
N ASN A 42 -22.04 -25.12 -27.56
CA ASN A 42 -22.00 -26.26 -26.65
C ASN A 42 -20.53 -26.56 -26.35
N GLN A 43 -20.16 -26.90 -25.12
CA GLN A 43 -18.74 -27.06 -24.75
C GLN A 43 -17.97 -28.04 -25.66
N ASP A 44 -18.66 -28.96 -26.32
CA ASP A 44 -18.12 -29.91 -27.30
C ASP A 44 -17.80 -29.28 -28.67
N GLU A 45 -18.56 -28.28 -29.11
CA GLU A 45 -18.30 -27.56 -30.36
C GLU A 45 -17.08 -26.62 -30.25
N LEU A 46 -16.74 -26.17 -29.03
CA LEU A 46 -15.56 -25.33 -28.74
C LEU A 46 -14.24 -26.10 -28.94
N LEU A 47 -14.26 -27.42 -28.76
CA LEU A 47 -13.12 -28.32 -29.03
C LEU A 47 -12.83 -28.46 -30.54
N GLU A 48 -13.83 -28.20 -31.39
CA GLU A 48 -13.70 -28.25 -32.85
C GLU A 48 -13.29 -26.90 -33.47
N VAL A 49 -13.35 -25.80 -32.70
CA VAL A 49 -12.90 -24.48 -33.17
C VAL A 49 -11.37 -24.42 -33.13
N VAL A 50 -10.76 -24.07 -34.28
CA VAL A 50 -9.33 -23.73 -34.36
C VAL A 50 -9.12 -22.33 -33.75
N SER A 51 -9.31 -22.21 -32.45
CA SER A 51 -9.00 -21.01 -31.67
C SER A 51 -8.12 -21.35 -30.47
N TRP A 52 -7.44 -20.33 -29.96
CA TRP A 52 -6.61 -20.47 -28.76
C TRP A 52 -7.46 -20.83 -27.54
N GLU A 53 -8.71 -20.33 -27.47
CA GLU A 53 -9.71 -20.72 -26.47
C GLU A 53 -10.00 -22.22 -26.50
N GLY A 54 -10.28 -22.78 -27.69
CA GLY A 54 -10.51 -24.23 -27.85
C GLY A 54 -9.29 -25.08 -27.52
N THR A 55 -8.07 -24.59 -27.81
CA THR A 55 -6.83 -25.30 -27.49
C THR A 55 -6.62 -25.40 -25.97
N VAL A 56 -6.77 -24.28 -25.25
CA VAL A 56 -6.61 -24.25 -23.78
C VAL A 56 -7.68 -25.11 -23.10
N GLU A 57 -8.94 -25.02 -23.54
CA GLU A 57 -10.04 -25.82 -22.99
C GLU A 57 -9.81 -27.32 -23.23
N ARG A 58 -9.27 -27.70 -24.39
CA ARG A 58 -8.93 -29.10 -24.71
C ARG A 58 -7.82 -29.64 -23.83
N ILE A 59 -6.75 -28.86 -23.59
CA ILE A 59 -5.68 -29.25 -22.67
C ILE A 59 -6.23 -29.35 -21.23
N PHE A 60 -7.03 -28.38 -20.80
CA PHE A 60 -7.61 -28.37 -19.46
C PHE A 60 -8.50 -29.61 -19.23
N LYS A 61 -9.26 -30.03 -20.24
CA LYS A 61 -10.14 -31.22 -20.16
C LYS A 61 -9.44 -32.55 -20.38
N ALA A 62 -8.18 -32.57 -20.85
CA ALA A 62 -7.46 -33.80 -21.16
C ALA A 62 -7.26 -34.70 -19.93
N HIS A 63 -7.17 -34.13 -18.72
CA HIS A 63 -7.05 -34.90 -17.49
C HIS A 63 -7.87 -34.27 -16.34
N PRO A 64 -8.62 -35.06 -15.54
CA PRO A 64 -9.58 -34.55 -14.55
C PRO A 64 -8.96 -33.80 -13.37
N ASN A 65 -7.65 -33.97 -13.15
CA ASN A 65 -6.91 -33.23 -12.11
C ASN A 65 -6.15 -32.01 -12.66
N ASN A 66 -6.36 -31.63 -13.93
CA ASN A 66 -5.76 -30.42 -14.46
C ASN A 66 -6.39 -29.19 -13.79
N VAL A 67 -5.59 -28.14 -13.66
CA VAL A 67 -6.01 -26.87 -13.05
C VAL A 67 -5.74 -25.75 -14.04
N LEU A 68 -6.74 -24.91 -14.30
CA LEU A 68 -6.60 -23.69 -15.11
C LEU A 68 -6.81 -22.48 -14.21
N LEU A 69 -5.78 -21.65 -14.06
CA LEU A 69 -5.84 -20.36 -13.37
C LEU A 69 -5.75 -19.24 -14.40
N GLU A 70 -6.80 -18.43 -14.47
CA GLU A 70 -6.91 -17.30 -15.40
C GLU A 70 -6.73 -15.97 -14.64
N PHE A 71 -5.77 -15.17 -15.10
CA PHE A 71 -5.50 -13.82 -14.61
C PHE A 71 -5.87 -12.80 -15.68
N THR A 72 -6.53 -11.72 -15.29
CA THR A 72 -7.02 -10.72 -16.24
C THR A 72 -7.39 -9.42 -15.55
N ALA A 73 -6.95 -8.29 -16.10
CA ALA A 73 -7.26 -6.96 -15.58
C ALA A 73 -8.51 -6.34 -16.23
N THR A 74 -9.03 -6.91 -17.32
CA THR A 74 -10.01 -6.24 -18.20
C THR A 74 -11.22 -7.10 -18.56
N VAL A 75 -11.62 -8.03 -17.69
CA VAL A 75 -12.89 -8.75 -17.89
C VAL A 75 -14.06 -7.79 -17.68
N ASP A 76 -14.88 -7.67 -18.72
CA ASP A 76 -16.12 -6.90 -18.67
C ASP A 76 -17.25 -7.79 -18.12
N LEU A 77 -17.43 -7.76 -16.79
CA LEU A 77 -18.52 -8.48 -16.12
C LEU A 77 -19.91 -7.87 -16.36
N SER A 78 -20.00 -6.77 -17.12
CA SER A 78 -21.29 -6.25 -17.60
C SER A 78 -21.85 -7.06 -18.78
N ASP A 79 -20.98 -7.80 -19.48
CA ASP A 79 -21.40 -8.77 -20.49
C ASP A 79 -21.97 -10.02 -19.81
N GLU A 80 -23.22 -10.38 -20.13
CA GLU A 80 -23.91 -11.51 -19.51
C GLU A 80 -23.23 -12.86 -19.75
N ASN A 81 -22.56 -13.04 -20.89
CA ASN A 81 -21.89 -14.29 -21.23
C ASN A 81 -20.59 -14.46 -20.44
N LEU A 82 -19.79 -13.38 -20.34
CA LEU A 82 -18.59 -13.38 -19.51
C LEU A 82 -18.96 -13.52 -18.03
N ALA A 83 -20.00 -12.83 -17.57
CA ALA A 83 -20.48 -12.96 -16.20
C ALA A 83 -20.91 -14.39 -15.87
N LYS A 84 -21.60 -15.08 -16.80
CA LYS A 84 -21.97 -16.50 -16.63
C LYS A 84 -20.76 -17.44 -16.60
N LYS A 85 -19.75 -17.19 -17.44
CA LYS A 85 -18.49 -17.98 -17.47
C LYS A 85 -17.70 -17.82 -16.16
N TYR A 86 -17.55 -16.59 -15.69
CA TYR A 86 -16.62 -16.25 -14.61
C TYR A 86 -17.22 -16.26 -13.20
N ARG A 87 -18.47 -15.81 -13.00
CA ARG A 87 -19.06 -15.73 -11.64
C ARG A 87 -18.98 -17.03 -10.81
N PRO A 88 -19.24 -18.23 -11.36
CA PRO A 88 -19.15 -19.46 -10.56
C PRO A 88 -17.70 -19.92 -10.30
N ARG A 89 -16.71 -19.32 -10.96
CA ARG A 89 -15.29 -19.72 -10.90
C ARG A 89 -14.37 -18.61 -10.37
N LEU A 90 -14.93 -17.45 -10.01
CA LEU A 90 -14.18 -16.30 -9.55
C LEU A 90 -13.65 -16.55 -8.13
N LEU A 91 -12.35 -16.75 -8.00
CA LEU A 91 -11.69 -17.00 -6.71
C LEU A 91 -11.39 -15.70 -5.95
N TYR A 92 -10.97 -14.66 -6.67
CA TYR A 92 -10.58 -13.38 -6.09
C TYR A 92 -10.84 -12.24 -7.08
N ASP A 93 -11.33 -11.11 -6.59
CA ASP A 93 -11.55 -9.89 -7.37
C ASP A 93 -10.82 -8.74 -6.68
N TYR A 94 -9.91 -8.09 -7.41
CA TYR A 94 -9.13 -6.96 -6.93
C TYR A 94 -9.29 -5.77 -7.87
N PRO A 95 -10.39 -5.01 -7.73
CA PRO A 95 -10.70 -3.94 -8.67
C PRO A 95 -9.73 -2.76 -8.52
N LEU A 96 -9.58 -1.98 -9.60
CA LEU A 96 -8.65 -0.86 -9.66
C LEU A 96 -8.90 0.20 -8.57
N ARG A 97 -10.14 0.32 -8.08
CA ARG A 97 -10.49 1.17 -6.94
C ARG A 97 -9.75 0.76 -5.66
N GLU A 98 -9.72 -0.55 -5.38
CA GLU A 98 -9.05 -1.11 -4.19
C GLU A 98 -7.53 -1.00 -4.37
N PHE A 99 -7.01 -1.34 -5.56
CA PHE A 99 -5.60 -1.15 -5.92
C PHE A 99 -5.12 0.30 -5.71
N ARG A 100 -5.93 1.29 -6.10
CA ARG A 100 -5.63 2.72 -5.86
C ARG A 100 -5.71 3.07 -4.37
N ARG A 101 -6.73 2.58 -3.67
CA ARG A 101 -6.97 2.88 -2.25
C ARG A 101 -5.82 2.35 -1.38
N ASP A 102 -5.31 1.18 -1.72
CA ASP A 102 -4.19 0.54 -1.01
C ASP A 102 -2.83 1.15 -1.39
N GLY A 103 -2.80 2.13 -2.30
CA GLY A 103 -1.62 2.92 -2.63
C GLY A 103 -0.73 2.34 -3.73
N TYR A 104 -1.15 1.28 -4.44
CA TYR A 104 -0.33 0.64 -5.48
C TYR A 104 -0.33 1.37 -6.83
N SER A 105 -1.08 2.47 -6.94
CA SER A 105 -1.03 3.39 -8.07
C SER A 105 -0.36 4.73 -7.69
N LYS A 106 0.05 5.54 -8.66
CA LYS A 106 0.30 6.98 -8.49
C LYS A 106 -1.04 7.71 -8.34
N GLU A 107 -1.04 8.82 -7.64
CA GLU A 107 -2.21 9.70 -7.57
C GLU A 107 -2.32 10.51 -8.87
N VAL A 108 -3.44 10.34 -9.58
CA VAL A 108 -3.66 11.00 -10.88
C VAL A 108 -4.14 12.43 -10.67
N LYS A 109 -3.39 13.39 -11.22
CA LYS A 109 -3.71 14.82 -11.24
C LYS A 109 -3.98 15.26 -12.67
N VAL A 110 -5.02 16.07 -12.87
CA VAL A 110 -5.35 16.64 -14.19
C VAL A 110 -4.98 18.11 -14.18
N LEU A 111 -3.93 18.46 -14.93
CA LEU A 111 -3.44 19.83 -15.08
C LEU A 111 -4.00 20.41 -16.37
N GLN A 112 -4.76 21.50 -16.24
CA GLN A 112 -5.35 22.20 -17.36
C GLN A 112 -4.65 23.53 -17.56
N ALA A 113 -4.25 23.80 -18.79
CA ALA A 113 -3.66 25.06 -19.15
C ALA A 113 -4.14 25.49 -20.53
N ASP A 114 -4.63 26.73 -20.63
CA ASP A 114 -4.91 27.40 -21.90
C ASP A 114 -3.58 27.88 -22.49
N LEU A 115 -2.78 26.92 -22.92
CA LEU A 115 -1.42 27.09 -23.43
C LEU A 115 -1.26 26.32 -24.73
N GLU A 116 -0.40 26.83 -25.61
CA GLU A 116 0.02 26.13 -26.81
C GLU A 116 0.71 24.80 -26.48
N PRO A 117 0.70 23.81 -27.40
CA PRO A 117 1.25 22.47 -27.16
C PRO A 117 2.70 22.48 -26.61
N LEU A 118 3.58 23.30 -27.17
CA LEU A 118 4.98 23.39 -26.72
C LEU A 118 5.11 23.96 -25.30
N GLN A 119 4.31 24.96 -24.95
CA GLN A 119 4.31 25.55 -23.60
C GLN A 119 3.77 24.55 -22.56
N ARG A 120 2.74 23.78 -22.91
CA ARG A 120 2.22 22.68 -22.08
C ARG A 120 3.24 21.56 -21.92
N ALA A 121 3.94 21.19 -22.99
CA ALA A 121 5.04 20.23 -22.93
C ALA A 121 6.16 20.72 -22.00
N LEU A 122 6.48 22.01 -22.04
CA LEU A 122 7.49 22.60 -21.17
C LEU A 122 7.12 22.54 -19.67
N GLN A 123 5.82 22.63 -19.32
CA GLN A 123 5.37 22.39 -17.94
C GLN A 123 5.66 20.94 -17.48
N ALA A 124 5.38 19.96 -18.33
CA ALA A 124 5.69 18.56 -18.05
C ALA A 124 7.20 18.31 -17.94
N VAL A 125 8.00 18.96 -18.80
CA VAL A 125 9.48 18.91 -18.76
C VAL A 125 10.01 19.47 -17.43
N LEU A 126 9.48 20.59 -16.97
CA LEU A 126 9.84 21.18 -15.67
C LEU A 126 9.51 20.25 -14.50
N LEU A 127 8.32 19.64 -14.50
CA LEU A 127 7.91 18.69 -13.46
C LEU A 127 8.76 17.40 -13.50
N SER A 128 9.07 16.88 -14.69
CA SER A 128 9.96 15.73 -14.87
C SER A 128 11.35 16.02 -14.27
N GLN A 129 11.91 17.20 -14.56
CA GLN A 129 13.22 17.56 -14.02
C GLN A 129 13.21 17.82 -12.51
N TYR A 130 12.16 18.44 -12.01
CA TYR A 130 11.95 18.61 -10.58
C TYR A 130 11.88 17.25 -9.85
N ARG A 131 11.07 16.31 -10.35
CA ARG A 131 10.98 14.94 -9.79
C ARG A 131 12.32 14.24 -9.78
N ARG A 132 13.10 14.33 -10.87
CA ARG A 132 14.44 13.74 -10.94
C ARG A 132 15.33 14.27 -9.81
N LYS A 133 15.35 15.58 -9.60
CA LYS A 133 16.12 16.20 -8.51
C LYS A 133 15.65 15.77 -7.13
N VAL A 134 14.33 15.64 -6.93
CA VAL A 134 13.76 15.14 -5.66
C VAL A 134 14.15 13.68 -5.42
N PHE A 135 14.12 12.82 -6.44
CA PHE A 135 14.62 11.44 -6.34
C PHE A 135 16.12 11.41 -5.99
N GLU A 136 16.94 12.17 -6.71
CA GLU A 136 18.39 12.23 -6.51
C GLU A 136 18.76 12.75 -5.10
N LYS A 137 18.06 13.78 -4.60
CA LYS A 137 18.19 14.29 -3.22
C LYS A 137 17.95 13.18 -2.19
N ASN A 138 17.08 12.23 -2.51
CA ASN A 138 16.73 11.08 -1.68
C ASN A 138 17.49 9.80 -2.06
N ARG A 139 18.60 9.92 -2.81
CA ARG A 139 19.49 8.81 -3.22
C ARG A 139 18.83 7.76 -4.12
N HIS A 140 17.80 8.16 -4.88
CA HIS A 140 17.17 7.33 -5.89
C HIS A 140 17.56 7.80 -7.29
N HIS A 141 18.07 6.89 -8.12
CA HIS A 141 18.42 7.15 -9.51
C HIS A 141 17.26 6.82 -10.45
N ILE A 142 16.09 7.42 -10.21
CA ILE A 142 14.89 7.21 -11.02
C ILE A 142 14.77 8.35 -12.03
N LYS A 143 14.68 8.00 -13.32
CA LYS A 143 14.44 8.97 -14.40
C LYS A 143 12.94 9.08 -14.71
N PRO A 144 12.32 10.26 -14.55
CA PRO A 144 10.91 10.44 -14.90
C PRO A 144 10.73 10.58 -16.42
N VAL A 145 9.78 9.82 -16.97
CA VAL A 145 9.44 9.81 -18.41
C VAL A 145 8.12 10.53 -18.67
N ILE A 146 8.05 11.20 -19.82
CA ILE A 146 6.88 11.92 -20.34
C ILE A 146 6.35 11.19 -21.58
N LEU A 147 5.03 11.02 -21.66
CA LEU A 147 4.33 10.62 -22.88
C LEU A 147 3.66 11.82 -23.55
N PHE A 148 4.01 12.07 -24.80
CA PHE A 148 3.34 13.00 -25.70
C PHE A 148 2.34 12.25 -26.58
N LYS A 149 1.04 12.48 -26.34
CA LYS A 149 -0.05 11.80 -27.05
C LYS A 149 -0.63 12.70 -28.13
N SER A 150 -0.46 12.28 -29.38
CA SER A 150 -1.02 12.92 -30.57
C SER A 150 -2.20 12.15 -31.13
N LYS A 151 -3.01 12.82 -31.97
CA LYS A 151 -4.17 12.22 -32.64
C LYS A 151 -3.79 11.49 -33.93
N THR A 152 -2.84 12.04 -34.69
CA THR A 152 -2.40 11.46 -35.96
C THR A 152 -0.88 11.30 -35.98
N ILE A 153 -0.40 10.35 -36.81
CA ILE A 153 1.04 10.10 -36.97
C ILE A 153 1.75 11.35 -37.50
N LYS A 154 1.10 12.07 -38.42
CA LYS A 154 1.62 13.31 -38.98
C LYS A 154 1.83 14.37 -37.90
N ASP A 155 0.83 14.58 -37.03
CA ASP A 155 0.92 15.57 -35.96
C ASP A 155 1.95 15.16 -34.90
N SER A 156 2.07 13.86 -34.62
CA SER A 156 3.10 13.30 -33.73
C SER A 156 4.52 13.61 -34.22
N LEU A 157 4.80 13.37 -35.51
CA LEU A 157 6.10 13.65 -36.10
C LEU A 157 6.40 15.15 -36.19
N ALA A 158 5.40 15.97 -36.57
CA ALA A 158 5.57 17.42 -36.61
C ALA A 158 5.88 18.00 -35.22
N PHE A 159 5.16 17.53 -34.19
CA PHE A 159 5.41 17.97 -32.82
C PHE A 159 6.73 17.44 -32.25
N PHE A 160 7.20 16.25 -32.68
CA PHE A 160 8.52 15.75 -32.33
C PHE A 160 9.63 16.71 -32.75
N ASP A 161 9.58 17.19 -34.01
CA ASP A 161 10.55 18.15 -34.52
C ASP A 161 10.40 19.53 -33.85
N GLU A 162 9.17 20.01 -33.67
CA GLU A 162 8.88 21.27 -32.94
C GLU A 162 9.43 21.24 -31.50
N PHE A 163 9.20 20.14 -30.78
CA PHE A 163 9.68 19.96 -29.41
C PHE A 163 11.21 19.98 -29.35
N LYS A 164 11.84 19.22 -30.23
CA LYS A 164 13.31 19.13 -30.33
C LYS A 164 13.93 20.50 -30.57
N ASP A 165 13.42 21.27 -31.53
CA ASP A 165 13.92 22.61 -31.81
C ASP A 165 13.60 23.59 -30.66
N GLY A 166 12.42 23.45 -30.06
CA GLY A 166 11.98 24.25 -28.91
C GLY A 166 12.88 24.09 -27.69
N ILE A 167 13.29 22.86 -27.35
CA ILE A 167 14.23 22.58 -26.25
C ILE A 167 15.61 23.15 -26.55
N LYS A 168 16.14 22.95 -27.77
CA LYS A 168 17.45 23.49 -28.17
C LYS A 168 17.49 25.02 -28.13
N ALA A 169 16.39 25.68 -28.48
CA ALA A 169 16.28 27.13 -28.50
C ALA A 169 15.84 27.77 -27.16
N LEU A 170 15.71 26.99 -26.09
CA LEU A 170 15.16 27.43 -24.81
C LEU A 170 16.00 28.56 -24.17
N LYS A 171 15.34 29.61 -23.68
CA LYS A 171 15.96 30.79 -23.06
C LYS A 171 15.33 31.11 -21.70
N PRO A 172 16.06 31.77 -20.76
CA PRO A 172 15.54 32.10 -19.43
C PRO A 172 14.20 32.84 -19.46
N ALA A 173 13.99 33.74 -20.43
CA ALA A 173 12.75 34.49 -20.57
C ALA A 173 11.50 33.60 -20.75
N ALA A 174 11.62 32.44 -21.41
CA ALA A 174 10.51 31.51 -21.58
C ALA A 174 10.09 30.86 -20.24
N LEU A 175 11.08 30.50 -19.41
CA LEU A 175 10.84 29.93 -18.09
C LEU A 175 10.29 30.98 -17.11
N ASP A 176 10.77 32.22 -17.17
CA ASP A 176 10.23 33.32 -16.36
C ASP A 176 8.78 33.67 -16.74
N SER A 177 8.44 33.60 -18.03
CA SER A 177 7.05 33.75 -18.47
C SER A 177 6.16 32.67 -17.86
N LEU A 178 6.60 31.41 -17.87
CA LEU A 178 5.85 30.31 -17.24
C LEU A 178 5.73 30.48 -15.72
N ARG A 179 6.80 30.92 -15.05
CA ARG A 179 6.82 31.20 -13.61
C ARG A 179 5.80 32.26 -13.21
N THR A 180 5.68 33.33 -14.00
CA THR A 180 4.82 34.47 -13.70
C THR A 180 3.36 34.23 -14.09
N GLN A 181 3.12 33.47 -15.15
CA GLN A 181 1.77 33.18 -15.66
C GLN A 181 1.10 32.00 -14.95
N SER A 182 1.86 31.01 -14.48
CA SER A 182 1.30 29.82 -13.84
C SER A 182 0.83 30.10 -12.41
N LYS A 183 -0.45 29.83 -12.16
CA LYS A 183 -1.03 29.77 -10.80
C LYS A 183 -1.11 28.35 -10.26
N ASP A 184 -0.63 27.37 -11.02
CA ASP A 184 -0.68 25.98 -10.62
C ASP A 184 0.30 25.71 -9.45
N PRO A 185 -0.16 25.13 -8.33
CA PRO A 185 0.68 24.86 -7.17
C PRO A 185 1.88 23.96 -7.47
N ALA A 186 1.74 22.98 -8.38
CA ALA A 186 2.84 22.08 -8.71
C ALA A 186 3.96 22.81 -9.45
N ILE A 187 3.60 23.68 -10.39
CA ILE A 187 4.57 24.52 -11.10
C ILE A 187 5.22 25.53 -10.14
N GLN A 188 4.46 26.13 -9.24
CA GLN A 188 5.02 27.03 -8.21
C GLN A 188 6.02 26.31 -7.30
N ARG A 189 5.75 25.06 -6.91
CA ARG A 189 6.70 24.23 -6.15
C ARG A 189 8.02 24.02 -6.89
N VAL A 190 7.99 23.82 -8.20
CA VAL A 190 9.23 23.72 -9.01
C VAL A 190 10.07 24.97 -8.82
N PHE A 191 9.51 26.15 -9.06
CA PHE A 191 10.28 27.40 -8.96
C PHE A 191 10.72 27.73 -7.53
N ASN A 192 9.89 27.44 -6.52
CA ASN A 192 10.28 27.58 -5.12
C ASN A 192 11.45 26.66 -4.77
N TYR A 193 11.45 25.42 -5.25
CA TYR A 193 12.56 24.48 -5.06
C TYR A 193 13.85 25.01 -5.69
N LEU A 194 13.79 25.57 -6.90
CA LEU A 194 14.97 26.18 -7.55
C LEU A 194 15.55 27.32 -6.70
N VAL A 195 14.69 28.18 -6.14
CA VAL A 195 15.11 29.30 -5.29
C VAL A 195 15.75 28.80 -4.00
N VAL A 196 15.10 27.87 -3.30
CA VAL A 196 15.60 27.31 -2.02
C VAL A 196 16.95 26.59 -2.22
N ASN A 197 17.15 25.94 -3.36
CA ASN A 197 18.38 25.18 -3.66
C ASN A 197 19.40 25.99 -4.48
N ASN A 198 19.21 27.31 -4.66
CA ASN A 198 20.12 28.20 -5.41
C ASN A 198 20.40 27.74 -6.86
N ILE A 199 19.41 27.18 -7.55
CA ILE A 199 19.52 26.74 -8.95
C ILE A 199 19.07 27.89 -9.86
N THR A 200 19.97 28.36 -10.73
CA THR A 200 19.63 29.43 -11.69
C THR A 200 18.83 28.88 -12.88
N LEU A 201 18.06 29.74 -13.55
CA LEU A 201 17.35 29.36 -14.78
C LEU A 201 18.30 28.90 -15.89
N THR A 202 19.50 29.49 -15.98
CA THR A 202 20.50 29.09 -16.97
C THR A 202 21.03 27.68 -16.70
N ASN A 203 21.29 27.33 -15.43
CA ASN A 203 21.65 25.97 -15.04
C ASN A 203 20.54 24.99 -15.42
N LEU A 204 19.28 25.32 -15.07
CA LEU A 204 18.14 24.46 -15.40
C LEU A 204 18.01 24.25 -16.91
N ILE A 205 18.14 25.29 -17.72
CA ILE A 205 18.05 25.17 -19.19
C ILE A 205 19.12 24.24 -19.74
N ALA A 206 20.37 24.35 -19.28
CA ALA A 206 21.44 23.46 -19.71
C ALA A 206 21.12 22.00 -19.38
N GLU A 207 20.56 21.74 -18.19
CA GLU A 207 20.09 20.40 -17.83
C GLU A 207 18.94 19.92 -18.70
N LEU A 208 17.94 20.78 -18.98
CA LEU A 208 16.81 20.41 -19.84
C LEU A 208 17.25 20.10 -21.28
N GLN A 209 18.20 20.88 -21.81
CA GLN A 209 18.76 20.68 -23.15
C GLN A 209 19.54 19.35 -23.25
N GLU A 210 20.27 18.99 -22.21
CA GLU A 210 20.98 17.71 -22.12
C GLU A 210 19.99 16.56 -21.92
N ASP A 211 19.08 16.65 -20.95
CA ASP A 211 18.19 15.54 -20.58
C ASP A 211 17.09 15.26 -21.62
N PHE A 212 16.75 16.23 -22.45
CA PHE A 212 15.78 16.08 -23.54
C PHE A 212 16.45 16.25 -24.93
N SER A 213 17.74 15.91 -25.02
CA SER A 213 18.49 15.84 -26.28
C SER A 213 17.93 14.79 -27.24
N ASP A 214 18.23 14.92 -28.53
CA ASP A 214 17.70 14.07 -29.61
C ASP A 214 17.81 12.55 -29.35
N ASP A 215 18.92 12.11 -28.75
CA ASP A 215 19.20 10.70 -28.41
C ASP A 215 18.38 10.17 -27.21
N LYS A 216 17.71 11.07 -26.48
CA LYS A 216 16.82 10.76 -25.34
C LYS A 216 15.34 10.91 -25.70
N LEU A 217 15.02 11.13 -26.97
CA LEU A 217 13.65 11.18 -27.48
C LEU A 217 13.35 9.95 -28.34
N ILE A 218 12.12 9.43 -28.25
CA ILE A 218 11.68 8.31 -29.10
C ILE A 218 10.28 8.54 -29.64
N SER A 219 10.11 8.33 -30.95
CA SER A 219 8.81 8.36 -31.63
C SER A 219 8.37 6.94 -32.00
N VAL A 220 7.15 6.57 -31.58
CA VAL A 220 6.53 5.25 -31.77
C VAL A 220 5.09 5.41 -32.26
N ASN A 221 4.90 5.37 -33.58
CA ASN A 221 3.65 5.76 -34.24
C ASN A 221 2.99 4.66 -35.10
N SER A 222 3.72 3.67 -35.63
CA SER A 222 3.16 2.65 -36.54
C SER A 222 3.56 1.21 -36.20
N LYS A 223 2.77 0.23 -36.66
CA LYS A 223 3.04 -1.21 -36.48
C LYS A 223 4.28 -1.71 -37.23
N GLU A 224 4.70 -0.99 -38.28
CA GLU A 224 5.84 -1.32 -39.14
C GLU A 224 7.19 -0.85 -38.57
N GLU A 225 7.21 -0.18 -37.41
CA GLU A 225 8.44 0.23 -36.76
C GLU A 225 9.22 -0.95 -36.17
N SER A 226 10.56 -0.85 -36.22
CA SER A 226 11.51 -1.87 -35.75
C SER A 226 11.18 -2.42 -34.35
N GLU A 227 11.29 -3.74 -34.17
CA GLU A 227 11.23 -4.43 -32.87
C GLU A 227 12.07 -3.72 -31.79
N GLN A 228 13.22 -3.17 -32.17
CA GLN A 228 14.11 -2.40 -31.29
C GLN A 228 13.42 -1.22 -30.58
N LYS A 229 12.54 -0.49 -31.28
CA LYS A 229 11.77 0.62 -30.68
C LYS A 229 10.74 0.12 -29.68
N GLN A 230 10.13 -1.04 -29.94
CA GLN A 230 9.14 -1.64 -29.04
C GLN A 230 9.82 -2.13 -27.75
N ILE A 231 10.96 -2.81 -27.90
CA ILE A 231 11.79 -3.24 -26.77
C ILE A 231 12.24 -2.03 -25.95
N ALA A 232 12.66 -0.95 -26.60
CA ALA A 232 13.05 0.29 -25.91
C ALA A 232 11.89 0.88 -25.08
N VAL A 233 10.69 0.98 -25.66
CA VAL A 233 9.54 1.58 -24.95
C VAL A 233 8.98 0.69 -23.83
N ASN A 234 9.20 -0.62 -23.90
CA ASN A 234 8.83 -1.55 -22.82
C ASN A 234 9.89 -1.69 -21.73
N ASN A 235 11.08 -1.10 -21.90
CA ASN A 235 12.17 -1.11 -20.91
C ASN A 235 12.67 0.32 -20.66
N LEU A 236 11.73 1.25 -20.47
CA LEU A 236 12.02 2.66 -20.27
C LEU A 236 12.75 2.93 -18.96
N GLU A 237 12.75 2.03 -18.00
CA GLU A 237 13.48 2.13 -16.74
C GLU A 237 14.98 2.02 -16.95
N SER A 238 15.42 1.19 -17.91
CA SER A 238 16.83 0.82 -18.09
C SER A 238 17.55 1.57 -19.21
N ASN A 239 16.84 2.35 -20.03
CA ASN A 239 17.44 3.07 -21.18
C ASN A 239 17.66 4.56 -20.88
N ALA A 240 17.99 5.38 -21.88
CA ALA A 240 18.21 6.82 -21.71
C ALA A 240 17.00 7.71 -22.06
N PHE A 241 15.95 7.13 -22.65
CA PHE A 241 14.80 7.93 -23.15
C PHE A 241 14.06 8.64 -22.01
N ARG A 242 13.76 9.92 -22.22
CA ARG A 242 13.03 10.81 -21.29
C ARG A 242 11.66 11.22 -21.82
N ALA A 243 11.44 11.16 -23.13
CA ALA A 243 10.16 11.48 -23.75
C ALA A 243 9.80 10.51 -24.87
N VAL A 244 8.53 10.08 -24.86
CA VAL A 244 7.93 9.19 -25.86
C VAL A 244 6.85 9.95 -26.62
N PHE A 245 6.86 9.87 -27.95
CA PHE A 245 5.86 10.50 -28.82
C PHE A 245 5.07 9.40 -29.51
N ALA A 246 3.75 9.38 -29.30
CA ALA A 246 2.91 8.29 -29.78
C ALA A 246 1.49 8.72 -30.18
N VAL A 247 0.90 7.90 -31.05
CA VAL A 247 -0.55 7.87 -31.31
C VAL A 247 -1.16 6.73 -30.50
N ASP A 248 -1.64 5.64 -31.08
CA ASP A 248 -2.44 4.63 -30.34
C ASP A 248 -1.68 3.32 -30.04
N LYS A 249 -0.40 3.23 -30.43
CA LYS A 249 0.40 2.01 -30.30
C LYS A 249 0.67 1.57 -28.86
N LEU A 250 0.58 2.51 -27.90
CA LEU A 250 0.80 2.25 -26.47
C LEU A 250 -0.50 1.94 -25.72
N ASN A 251 -1.60 1.68 -26.45
CA ASN A 251 -2.89 1.37 -25.86
C ASN A 251 -3.03 -0.11 -25.45
N GLU A 252 -2.05 -1.00 -25.69
CA GLU A 252 -2.02 -2.43 -25.28
C GLU A 252 -0.56 -2.85 -24.95
N GLY A 253 -0.34 -3.52 -23.81
CA GLY A 253 0.97 -4.07 -23.42
C GLY A 253 2.06 -3.08 -22.99
N TRP A 254 1.75 -1.79 -22.83
CA TRP A 254 2.70 -0.79 -22.33
C TRP A 254 2.54 -0.56 -20.83
N ASP A 255 3.53 -1.04 -20.07
CA ASP A 255 3.53 -1.09 -18.61
C ASP A 255 4.90 -0.64 -18.09
N VAL A 256 5.01 0.66 -17.79
CA VAL A 256 6.27 1.27 -17.34
C VAL A 256 6.05 2.06 -16.06
N LEU A 257 6.91 1.83 -15.08
CA LEU A 257 6.78 2.34 -13.72
C LEU A 257 7.25 3.80 -13.62
N ASN A 258 8.16 4.22 -14.48
CA ASN A 258 8.75 5.56 -14.46
C ASN A 258 8.03 6.60 -15.35
N LEU A 259 6.81 6.30 -15.82
CA LEU A 259 5.94 7.31 -16.45
C LEU A 259 5.29 8.20 -15.38
N PHE A 260 5.48 9.52 -15.50
CA PHE A 260 4.95 10.50 -14.54
C PHE A 260 4.09 11.58 -15.18
N ASP A 261 4.22 11.81 -16.48
CA ASP A 261 3.45 12.84 -17.18
C ASP A 261 2.91 12.31 -18.50
N ILE A 262 1.63 12.59 -18.77
CA ILE A 262 0.99 12.33 -20.06
C ILE A 262 0.49 13.68 -20.58
N VAL A 263 1.00 14.13 -21.71
CA VAL A 263 0.66 15.39 -22.33
C VAL A 263 -0.21 15.14 -23.56
N ARG A 264 -1.46 15.57 -23.48
CA ARG A 264 -2.41 15.53 -24.59
C ARG A 264 -2.15 16.70 -25.53
N LEU A 265 -1.84 16.41 -26.80
CA LEU A 265 -1.46 17.41 -27.81
C LEU A 265 -2.60 17.82 -28.76
N TYR A 266 -3.82 17.36 -28.52
CA TYR A 266 -5.01 17.69 -29.31
C TYR A 266 -6.20 18.06 -28.42
N ASP A 267 -7.20 18.71 -29.01
CA ASP A 267 -8.40 19.19 -28.30
C ASP A 267 -9.73 18.76 -28.95
N THR A 268 -9.74 17.64 -29.67
CA THR A 268 -10.99 17.11 -30.23
C THR A 268 -11.75 16.25 -29.22
N ARG A 269 -13.09 16.27 -29.27
CA ARG A 269 -13.99 15.49 -28.42
C ARG A 269 -15.01 14.74 -29.28
N ASP A 270 -15.25 13.46 -28.97
CA ASP A 270 -16.12 12.56 -29.76
C ASP A 270 -17.41 12.14 -29.03
N SER A 271 -17.81 12.87 -27.98
CA SER A 271 -18.99 12.55 -27.16
C SER A 271 -20.30 12.74 -27.92
N LYS A 272 -21.24 11.79 -27.80
CA LYS A 272 -22.63 11.92 -28.29
C LYS A 272 -23.63 11.53 -27.20
N ALA A 273 -24.68 12.33 -27.02
CA ALA A 273 -25.87 12.02 -26.21
C ALA A 273 -25.58 11.53 -24.77
N GLY A 274 -24.67 12.20 -24.04
CA GLY A 274 -24.42 11.93 -22.62
C GLY A 274 -23.59 10.67 -22.31
N LYS A 275 -23.14 9.91 -23.33
CA LYS A 275 -22.20 8.79 -23.16
C LYS A 275 -20.76 9.27 -23.33
N ILE A 276 -19.85 8.67 -22.55
CA ILE A 276 -18.40 8.88 -22.67
C ILE A 276 -17.95 8.47 -24.08
N GLY A 277 -17.23 9.36 -24.76
CA GLY A 277 -16.65 9.12 -26.06
C GLY A 277 -15.56 8.06 -25.99
N LYS A 278 -15.41 7.28 -27.05
CA LYS A 278 -14.41 6.20 -27.14
C LYS A 278 -12.99 6.71 -26.85
N THR A 279 -12.66 7.88 -27.38
CA THR A 279 -11.35 8.53 -27.19
C THR A 279 -11.09 8.85 -25.72
N THR A 280 -12.05 9.46 -25.01
CA THR A 280 -11.93 9.76 -23.58
C THR A 280 -11.77 8.50 -22.73
N MET A 281 -12.50 7.42 -23.07
CA MET A 281 -12.37 6.15 -22.37
C MET A 281 -10.99 5.52 -22.59
N SER A 282 -10.47 5.56 -23.82
CA SER A 282 -9.11 5.07 -24.11
C SER A 282 -8.02 5.89 -23.39
N GLU A 283 -8.21 7.20 -23.25
CA GLU A 283 -7.31 8.08 -22.50
C GLU A 283 -7.35 7.76 -20.99
N ALA A 284 -8.54 7.54 -20.42
CA ALA A 284 -8.70 7.13 -19.03
C ALA A 284 -8.01 5.78 -18.76
N GLN A 285 -8.14 4.81 -19.67
CA GLN A 285 -7.43 3.52 -19.59
C GLN A 285 -5.91 3.67 -19.70
N LEU A 286 -5.42 4.54 -20.60
CA LEU A 286 -4.00 4.85 -20.74
C LEU A 286 -3.43 5.48 -19.46
N ILE A 287 -4.14 6.44 -18.87
CA ILE A 287 -3.82 7.00 -17.54
C ILE A 287 -3.81 5.88 -16.50
N GLY A 288 -4.81 5.00 -16.55
CA GLY A 288 -4.94 3.82 -15.70
C GLY A 288 -3.65 3.00 -15.63
N ARG A 289 -3.11 2.66 -16.81
CA ARG A 289 -1.90 1.84 -16.96
C ARG A 289 -0.63 2.61 -16.62
N GLY A 290 -0.56 3.87 -17.03
CA GLY A 290 0.56 4.75 -16.72
C GLY A 290 0.73 5.09 -15.24
N ALA A 291 -0.36 4.98 -14.47
CA ALA A 291 -0.39 5.34 -13.06
C ALA A 291 -0.02 4.17 -12.13
N ARG A 292 0.67 3.12 -12.56
CA ARG A 292 1.23 2.14 -11.59
C ARG A 292 2.27 2.81 -10.71
N TYR A 293 2.36 2.42 -9.44
CA TYR A 293 3.31 3.04 -8.52
C TYR A 293 4.76 2.80 -8.95
N CYS A 294 5.60 3.84 -8.89
CA CYS A 294 7.03 3.72 -9.13
C CYS A 294 7.72 3.33 -7.81
N PRO A 295 8.33 2.14 -7.67
CA PRO A 295 8.81 1.68 -6.38
C PRO A 295 9.98 2.52 -5.86
N PHE A 296 9.85 3.08 -4.66
CA PHE A 296 10.94 3.70 -3.90
C PHE A 296 10.61 3.72 -2.40
N GLN A 297 11.62 3.88 -1.56
CA GLN A 297 11.47 4.00 -0.11
C GLN A 297 12.50 5.00 0.45
N LEU A 298 12.11 5.83 1.42
CA LEU A 298 13.03 6.75 2.10
C LEU A 298 13.59 6.12 3.38
N ALA A 299 12.80 5.26 4.01
CA ALA A 299 13.18 4.52 5.22
C ALA A 299 12.78 3.04 5.09
N PRO A 300 13.48 2.10 5.75
CA PRO A 300 13.22 0.65 5.61
C PRO A 300 11.86 0.17 6.13
N ASP A 301 11.15 0.98 6.90
CA ASP A 301 9.80 0.70 7.42
C ASP A 301 8.67 1.19 6.50
N GLN A 302 9.02 1.86 5.40
CA GLN A 302 8.03 2.33 4.42
C GLN A 302 7.74 1.25 3.38
N PRO A 303 6.49 1.15 2.87
CA PRO A 303 6.17 0.21 1.80
C PRO A 303 6.95 0.56 0.54
N LEU A 304 7.67 -0.40 -0.06
CA LEU A 304 8.44 -0.18 -1.29
C LEU A 304 7.53 0.05 -2.52
N TYR A 305 6.41 -0.67 -2.60
CA TYR A 305 5.53 -0.70 -3.76
C TYR A 305 4.26 0.16 -3.62
N GLY A 306 4.13 0.96 -2.56
CA GLY A 306 2.92 1.74 -2.28
C GLY A 306 3.19 3.22 -1.95
N ARG A 307 2.20 4.07 -2.21
CA ARG A 307 2.22 5.50 -1.84
C ARG A 307 2.33 5.71 -0.34
N LYS A 308 2.96 6.81 0.05
CA LYS A 308 3.35 7.13 1.44
C LYS A 308 2.84 8.50 1.88
N PHE A 309 2.62 9.41 0.93
CA PHE A 309 2.34 10.83 1.20
C PHE A 309 0.89 11.24 0.92
N ASP A 310 -0.04 10.28 0.85
CA ASP A 310 -1.47 10.58 0.66
C ASP A 310 -2.07 11.40 1.84
N ALA A 311 -1.49 11.25 3.03
CA ALA A 311 -1.86 11.97 4.25
C ALA A 311 -0.95 13.19 4.55
N ASP A 312 -0.09 13.59 3.60
CA ASP A 312 0.72 14.80 3.73
C ASP A 312 0.86 15.45 2.36
N LEU A 313 -0.17 16.22 1.99
CA LEU A 313 -0.29 16.75 0.64
C LEU A 313 0.82 17.75 0.28
N ASP A 314 1.50 18.29 1.29
CA ASP A 314 2.51 19.34 1.17
C ASP A 314 3.95 18.78 1.20
N HIS A 315 4.12 17.47 1.41
CA HIS A 315 5.43 16.82 1.46
C HIS A 315 6.20 16.92 0.12
N GLU A 316 7.48 17.31 0.16
CA GLU A 316 8.31 17.54 -1.04
C GLU A 316 8.35 16.34 -2.00
N VAL A 317 8.47 15.12 -1.43
CA VAL A 317 8.59 13.87 -2.19
C VAL A 317 7.27 13.40 -2.78
N ARG A 318 6.13 13.99 -2.39
CA ARG A 318 4.80 13.59 -2.89
C ARG A 318 4.69 13.68 -4.41
N VAL A 319 5.37 14.64 -5.04
CA VAL A 319 5.40 14.78 -6.50
C VAL A 319 5.89 13.50 -7.22
N CYS A 320 6.71 12.69 -6.54
CA CYS A 320 7.20 11.39 -7.01
C CYS A 320 6.18 10.25 -6.87
N GLU A 321 5.01 10.51 -6.29
CA GLU A 321 3.88 9.58 -6.18
C GLU A 321 2.68 10.05 -7.01
N GLU A 322 2.83 11.13 -7.77
CA GLU A 322 1.77 11.74 -8.58
C GLU A 322 2.03 11.57 -10.08
N LEU A 323 0.99 11.22 -10.84
CA LEU A 323 0.98 11.26 -12.30
C LEU A 323 0.18 12.45 -12.78
N TYR A 324 0.75 13.27 -13.67
CA TYR A 324 0.07 14.46 -14.20
C TYR A 324 -0.40 14.20 -15.63
N TYR A 325 -1.70 14.34 -15.84
CA TYR A 325 -2.32 14.39 -17.15
C TYR A 325 -2.50 15.86 -17.56
N HIS A 326 -1.73 16.31 -18.55
CA HIS A 326 -1.73 17.68 -19.04
C HIS A 326 -2.66 17.81 -20.25
N SER A 327 -3.64 18.71 -20.17
CA SER A 327 -4.58 18.97 -21.27
C SER A 327 -4.79 20.46 -21.51
N ALA A 328 -5.31 20.77 -22.70
CA ALA A 328 -5.89 22.08 -22.96
C ALA A 328 -7.05 22.34 -21.99
N TYR A 329 -7.34 23.61 -21.73
CA TYR A 329 -8.51 23.99 -20.94
C TYR A 329 -9.79 23.71 -21.73
N ASN A 330 -10.49 22.63 -21.34
CA ASN A 330 -11.75 22.23 -21.95
C ASN A 330 -12.70 21.63 -20.89
N PRO A 331 -13.53 22.45 -20.21
CA PRO A 331 -14.33 22.01 -19.07
C PRO A 331 -15.25 20.82 -19.35
N LYS A 332 -15.82 20.75 -20.57
CA LYS A 332 -16.73 19.66 -20.96
C LYS A 332 -16.00 18.33 -21.12
N TYR A 333 -14.81 18.36 -21.73
CA TYR A 333 -13.96 17.20 -21.85
C TYR A 333 -13.48 16.72 -20.47
N ILE A 334 -13.14 17.64 -19.58
CA ILE A 334 -12.62 17.30 -18.25
C ILE A 334 -13.69 16.68 -17.36
N GLN A 335 -14.93 17.17 -17.44
CA GLN A 335 -16.05 16.53 -16.76
C GLN A 335 -16.19 15.08 -17.24
N GLU A 336 -16.11 14.85 -18.55
CA GLU A 336 -16.18 13.50 -19.13
C GLU A 336 -14.99 12.62 -18.73
N LEU A 337 -13.77 13.15 -18.72
CA LEU A 337 -12.57 12.44 -18.28
C LEU A 337 -12.66 12.08 -16.80
N ASN A 338 -13.14 13.00 -15.95
CA ASN A 338 -13.35 12.71 -14.53
C ASN A 338 -14.38 11.59 -14.33
N THR A 339 -15.49 11.61 -15.07
CA THR A 339 -16.48 10.53 -15.03
C THR A 339 -15.86 9.20 -15.49
N ALA A 340 -15.07 9.20 -16.57
CA ALA A 340 -14.38 8.00 -17.04
C ALA A 340 -13.37 7.47 -16.00
N LEU A 341 -12.58 8.34 -15.38
CA LEU A 341 -11.64 7.98 -14.31
C LEU A 341 -12.35 7.43 -13.06
N GLN A 342 -13.55 7.93 -12.75
CA GLN A 342 -14.38 7.40 -11.68
C GLN A 342 -14.97 6.02 -12.02
N GLU A 343 -15.45 5.83 -13.25
CA GLU A 343 -15.98 4.54 -13.73
C GLU A 343 -14.93 3.43 -13.70
N ILE A 344 -13.68 3.73 -14.09
CA ILE A 344 -12.58 2.76 -14.01
C ILE A 344 -12.00 2.61 -12.59
N GLY A 345 -12.42 3.41 -11.61
CA GLY A 345 -11.92 3.34 -10.23
C GLY A 345 -10.60 4.08 -9.96
N MET A 346 -10.10 4.89 -10.90
CA MET A 346 -8.89 5.70 -10.73
C MET A 346 -9.10 7.02 -10.00
N LYS A 347 -10.36 7.43 -9.78
CA LYS A 347 -10.70 8.63 -9.01
C LYS A 347 -11.90 8.35 -8.10
N ALA A 348 -11.85 8.83 -6.86
CA ALA A 348 -13.00 8.77 -5.95
C ALA A 348 -14.12 9.73 -6.41
N LYS A 349 -15.37 9.46 -6.01
CA LYS A 349 -16.50 10.31 -6.41
C LYS A 349 -16.57 11.56 -5.54
N ASP A 350 -16.29 11.43 -4.24
CA ASP A 350 -16.22 12.52 -3.27
C ASP A 350 -14.88 12.51 -2.51
N THR A 351 -14.12 13.59 -2.67
CA THR A 351 -12.87 13.86 -1.95
C THR A 351 -12.91 15.24 -1.34
N ARG A 352 -12.51 15.36 -0.08
CA ARG A 352 -12.38 16.66 0.61
C ARG A 352 -10.95 16.86 1.09
N GLU A 353 -10.34 17.94 0.62
CA GLU A 353 -9.11 18.45 1.20
C GLU A 353 -9.45 19.25 2.46
N GLN A 354 -8.87 18.85 3.59
CA GLN A 354 -9.03 19.50 4.87
C GLN A 354 -7.66 19.94 5.35
N ARG A 355 -7.56 21.17 5.85
CA ARG A 355 -6.30 21.70 6.37
C ARG A 355 -6.34 21.70 7.88
N VAL A 356 -5.31 21.12 8.50
CA VAL A 356 -5.14 21.07 9.94
C VAL A 356 -3.97 21.98 10.30
N ARG A 357 -4.20 22.97 11.16
CA ARG A 357 -3.17 23.94 11.55
C ARG A 357 -2.97 23.92 13.05
N LEU A 358 -1.72 24.00 13.46
CA LEU A 358 -1.39 24.23 14.85
C LEU A 358 -1.85 25.64 15.24
N LYS A 359 -2.55 25.75 16.37
CA LYS A 359 -3.04 27.04 16.89
C LYS A 359 -1.88 27.99 17.16
N ASP A 360 -2.07 29.27 16.84
CA ASP A 360 -1.05 30.30 17.09
C ASP A 360 -0.65 30.40 18.56
N ASP A 361 -1.61 30.20 19.47
CA ASP A 361 -1.32 30.22 20.90
C ASP A 361 -0.53 29.00 21.35
N PHE A 362 -0.75 27.83 20.73
CA PHE A 362 0.10 26.65 20.96
C PHE A 362 1.52 26.88 20.42
N LYS A 363 1.67 27.47 19.23
CA LYS A 363 2.98 27.84 18.64
C LYS A 363 3.79 28.81 19.52
N LYS A 364 3.13 29.57 20.41
CA LYS A 364 3.78 30.50 21.34
C LYS A 364 4.28 29.83 22.62
N THR A 365 3.82 28.62 22.95
CA THR A 365 4.16 27.89 24.20
C THR A 365 5.64 27.53 24.29
N ALA A 366 6.12 27.30 25.52
CA ALA A 366 7.48 26.81 25.76
C ALA A 366 7.70 25.41 25.17
N LEU A 367 6.67 24.55 25.27
CA LEU A 367 6.68 23.21 24.69
C LEU A 367 6.93 23.22 23.18
N TYR A 368 6.22 24.06 22.42
CA TYR A 368 6.41 24.11 20.96
C TYR A 368 7.75 24.73 20.56
N LYS A 369 8.14 25.85 21.17
CA LYS A 369 9.35 26.59 20.77
C LYS A 369 10.65 25.85 21.09
N GLY A 370 10.68 25.13 22.21
CA GLY A 370 11.91 24.56 22.76
C GLY A 370 11.75 23.23 23.49
N GLY A 371 10.57 22.63 23.44
CA GLY A 371 10.31 21.34 24.06
C GLY A 371 10.65 20.16 23.16
N PHE A 372 10.71 18.98 23.78
CA PHE A 372 11.07 17.73 23.12
C PHE A 372 9.89 16.76 23.10
N ILE A 373 9.81 16.00 22.01
CA ILE A 373 9.11 14.72 21.94
C ILE A 373 10.18 13.61 21.91
N PHE A 374 9.98 12.56 22.68
CA PHE A 374 10.91 11.43 22.78
C PHE A 374 10.38 10.27 21.96
N LEU A 375 11.18 9.79 21.00
CA LEU A 375 10.78 8.75 20.04
C LEU A 375 11.84 7.66 20.02
N ASN A 376 11.40 6.42 19.87
CA ASN A 376 12.33 5.31 19.67
C ASN A 376 12.59 5.06 18.19
N GLU A 377 13.60 4.26 17.88
CA GLU A 377 14.07 4.01 16.53
C GLU A 377 13.97 2.52 16.18
N ARG A 378 13.86 2.23 14.89
CA ARG A 378 13.98 0.86 14.38
C ARG A 378 15.45 0.51 14.24
N VAL A 379 15.89 -0.48 15.00
CA VAL A 379 17.28 -0.97 15.01
C VAL A 379 17.29 -2.38 14.42
N LYS A 380 18.32 -2.71 13.65
CA LYS A 380 18.52 -4.08 13.16
C LYS A 380 18.86 -5.00 14.35
N TYR A 381 18.29 -6.19 14.38
CA TYR A 381 18.79 -7.27 15.22
C TYR A 381 20.22 -7.58 14.81
N ASN A 382 21.14 -7.57 15.76
CA ASN A 382 22.33 -8.38 15.64
C ASN A 382 21.91 -9.82 15.94
N ARG A 383 22.37 -10.80 15.15
CA ARG A 383 22.01 -12.22 15.36
C ARG A 383 22.28 -12.71 16.78
N GLU A 384 23.20 -12.07 17.49
CA GLU A 384 23.53 -12.31 18.90
C GLU A 384 22.41 -11.93 19.90
N ASP A 385 21.37 -11.19 19.47
CA ASP A 385 20.26 -10.76 20.32
C ASP A 385 18.99 -11.65 20.20
N ILE A 386 19.03 -12.71 19.37
CA ILE A 386 17.86 -13.56 19.08
C ILE A 386 17.59 -14.51 20.26
N ASP A 387 16.59 -14.18 21.08
CA ASP A 387 16.18 -14.93 22.29
C ASP A 387 14.89 -15.75 22.09
N GLY A 388 14.73 -16.40 20.94
CA GLY A 388 13.55 -17.23 20.63
C GLY A 388 13.14 -17.23 19.15
N LEU A 389 11.99 -17.85 18.86
CA LEU A 389 11.28 -17.66 17.59
C LEU A 389 10.53 -16.32 17.60
N ASP A 390 10.41 -15.71 16.41
CA ASP A 390 9.68 -14.46 16.23
C ASP A 390 8.22 -14.59 16.71
N SER A 391 7.73 -13.54 17.38
CA SER A 391 6.39 -13.52 17.96
C SER A 391 5.28 -13.70 16.91
N SER A 392 5.50 -13.29 15.66
CA SER A 392 4.55 -13.49 14.57
C SER A 392 4.34 -14.97 14.26
N VAL A 393 5.39 -15.80 14.34
CA VAL A 393 5.30 -17.25 14.13
C VAL A 393 4.67 -17.95 15.33
N VAL A 394 5.06 -17.53 16.55
CA VAL A 394 4.59 -18.14 17.80
C VAL A 394 3.10 -17.84 18.02
N ASN A 395 2.66 -16.63 17.68
CA ASN A 395 1.27 -16.19 17.89
C ASN A 395 0.34 -16.49 16.71
N GLN A 396 0.86 -16.84 15.54
CA GLN A 396 0.06 -17.28 14.40
C GLN A 396 -0.63 -18.61 14.69
N VAL A 397 -1.93 -18.70 14.37
CA VAL A 397 -2.67 -19.96 14.40
C VAL A 397 -2.41 -20.69 13.09
N HIS A 398 -1.71 -21.83 13.18
CA HIS A 398 -1.38 -22.65 12.00
C HIS A 398 -2.57 -23.54 11.63
N GLN A 399 -3.19 -23.29 10.48
CA GLN A 399 -4.38 -24.04 10.05
C GLN A 399 -3.98 -25.27 9.22
N ILE A 400 -4.25 -26.47 9.73
CA ILE A 400 -3.93 -27.74 9.06
C ILE A 400 -5.21 -28.52 8.78
N ALA A 401 -5.39 -28.93 7.52
CA ALA A 401 -6.51 -29.79 7.12
C ALA A 401 -6.07 -31.26 7.05
N LEU A 402 -6.73 -32.13 7.80
CA LEU A 402 -6.51 -33.58 7.70
C LEU A 402 -7.01 -34.07 6.34
N ARG A 403 -6.22 -34.98 5.73
CA ARG A 403 -6.64 -35.69 4.53
C ARG A 403 -7.67 -36.75 4.92
N THR A 404 -8.95 -36.46 4.74
CA THR A 404 -10.07 -37.30 5.22
C THR A 404 -10.28 -38.61 4.44
N GLY A 405 -9.43 -38.94 3.45
CA GLY A 405 -9.55 -40.14 2.63
C GLY A 405 -10.89 -40.31 1.88
N TYR A 406 -11.72 -39.26 1.86
CA TYR A 406 -13.07 -39.31 1.32
C TYR A 406 -13.02 -39.48 -0.20
N SER A 407 -13.44 -40.66 -0.67
CA SER A 407 -13.56 -41.00 -2.08
C SER A 407 -15.01 -41.36 -2.37
N LYS A 408 -15.63 -40.67 -3.32
CA LYS A 408 -17.01 -40.90 -3.77
C LYS A 408 -16.96 -41.36 -5.22
N THR A 409 -17.46 -42.55 -5.49
CA THR A 409 -17.71 -43.00 -6.87
C THR A 409 -19.11 -42.55 -7.25
N VAL A 410 -19.22 -41.63 -8.21
CA VAL A 410 -20.52 -41.13 -8.71
C VAL A 410 -20.86 -41.89 -9.99
N THR A 411 -22.01 -42.56 -10.02
CA THR A 411 -22.61 -43.12 -11.24
C THR A 411 -23.32 -42.00 -12.01
N VAL A 412 -22.92 -41.80 -13.27
CA VAL A 412 -23.23 -40.64 -14.14
C VAL A 412 -24.74 -40.44 -14.45
N PHE A 413 -25.62 -41.38 -14.09
CA PHE A 413 -27.01 -41.40 -14.53
C PHE A 413 -28.08 -41.19 -13.43
N ASP A 414 -27.70 -40.94 -12.19
CA ASP A 414 -28.67 -40.57 -11.14
C ASP A 414 -28.55 -39.07 -10.81
N ASP A 415 -29.66 -38.34 -10.99
CA ASP A 415 -29.86 -36.98 -10.50
C ASP A 415 -29.81 -36.97 -8.96
N ALA A 416 -28.61 -36.89 -8.39
CA ALA A 416 -28.41 -36.63 -6.98
C ALA A 416 -28.54 -35.12 -6.72
N GLY A 417 -29.42 -34.74 -5.77
CA GLY A 417 -29.61 -33.37 -5.33
C GLY A 417 -28.33 -32.67 -4.82
N PRO A 418 -28.43 -31.39 -4.38
CA PRO A 418 -27.25 -30.58 -4.05
C PRO A 418 -26.37 -31.28 -3.01
N ASP A 419 -25.12 -31.53 -3.38
CA ASP A 419 -24.11 -32.23 -2.58
C ASP A 419 -23.78 -31.37 -1.34
N ARG A 420 -24.39 -31.71 -0.20
CA ARG A 420 -23.99 -31.16 1.10
C ARG A 420 -22.72 -31.90 1.49
N GLY A 421 -21.58 -31.44 0.97
CA GLY A 421 -20.27 -32.04 1.23
C GLY A 421 -20.03 -32.39 2.71
N VAL A 422 -19.05 -33.25 2.96
CA VAL A 422 -18.77 -33.80 4.29
C VAL A 422 -18.66 -32.68 5.34
N GLU A 423 -19.46 -32.77 6.40
CA GLU A 423 -19.42 -31.84 7.53
C GLU A 423 -18.04 -31.92 8.21
N ARG A 424 -17.30 -30.82 8.16
CA ARG A 424 -15.98 -30.69 8.80
C ARG A 424 -16.09 -29.81 10.03
N THR A 425 -15.39 -30.21 11.09
CA THR A 425 -15.22 -29.38 12.29
C THR A 425 -13.78 -28.88 12.37
N ARG A 426 -13.56 -27.88 13.23
CA ARG A 426 -12.25 -27.32 13.55
C ARG A 426 -12.03 -27.38 15.05
N GLN A 427 -10.79 -27.63 15.46
CA GLN A 427 -10.41 -27.63 16.86
C GLN A 427 -8.98 -27.12 17.04
N ASP A 428 -8.79 -26.30 18.07
CA ASP A 428 -7.50 -25.74 18.42
C ASP A 428 -6.71 -26.67 19.35
N TYR A 429 -5.43 -26.81 19.06
CA TYR A 429 -4.45 -27.55 19.84
C TYR A 429 -3.21 -26.68 20.09
N MET A 430 -2.56 -26.88 21.24
CA MET A 430 -1.17 -26.45 21.41
C MET A 430 -0.25 -27.50 20.79
N LEU A 431 0.72 -27.12 19.97
CA LEU A 431 1.64 -28.07 19.35
C LEU A 431 2.39 -28.92 20.41
N ALA A 432 2.78 -28.30 21.51
CA ALA A 432 3.38 -28.95 22.67
C ALA A 432 2.51 -30.10 23.26
N SER A 433 1.17 -30.02 23.11
CA SER A 433 0.24 -31.02 23.63
C SER A 433 0.26 -32.35 22.86
N PHE A 434 0.89 -32.41 21.68
CA PHE A 434 1.02 -33.65 20.90
C PHE A 434 2.02 -34.63 21.52
N GLY A 435 2.82 -34.16 22.47
CA GLY A 435 3.76 -34.97 23.24
C GLY A 435 5.17 -34.96 22.65
N ILE A 436 6.16 -34.97 23.54
CA ILE A 436 7.57 -34.79 23.19
C ILE A 436 8.09 -35.86 22.21
N ALA A 437 7.56 -37.09 22.28
CA ALA A 437 7.98 -38.17 21.39
C ALA A 437 7.57 -37.90 19.93
N VAL A 438 6.36 -37.38 19.71
CA VAL A 438 5.85 -37.02 18.38
C VAL A 438 6.65 -35.84 17.83
N LEU A 439 6.81 -34.78 18.61
CA LEU A 439 7.56 -33.60 18.19
C LEU A 439 9.03 -33.92 17.88
N ARG A 440 9.66 -34.76 18.70
CA ARG A 440 11.04 -35.22 18.45
C ARG A 440 11.15 -36.03 17.17
N LYS A 441 10.15 -36.87 16.88
CA LYS A 441 10.11 -37.63 15.62
C LYS A 441 9.89 -36.71 14.42
N ALA A 442 9.07 -35.67 14.57
CA ALA A 442 8.77 -34.70 13.53
C ALA A 442 10.02 -33.89 13.14
N VAL A 443 10.73 -33.29 14.12
CA VAL A 443 11.97 -32.53 13.84
C VAL A 443 13.07 -33.42 13.23
N GLN A 444 13.14 -34.70 13.60
CA GLN A 444 14.10 -35.64 13.01
C GLN A 444 13.82 -35.99 11.54
N ARG A 445 12.62 -35.73 11.03
CA ARG A 445 12.28 -35.96 9.62
C ARG A 445 12.66 -34.80 8.71
N ILE A 446 13.06 -33.67 9.26
CA ILE A 446 13.34 -32.43 8.53
C ILE A 446 14.79 -32.00 8.83
N GLU A 447 15.67 -32.10 7.84
CA GLU A 447 17.12 -31.85 7.96
C GLU A 447 17.47 -30.45 8.51
N PHE A 448 16.59 -29.47 8.26
CA PHE A 448 16.72 -28.12 8.80
C PHE A 448 16.85 -28.08 10.34
N TYR A 449 16.15 -28.97 11.05
CA TYR A 449 16.11 -28.98 12.52
C TYR A 449 17.25 -29.74 13.18
N GLU A 450 18.27 -30.14 12.42
CA GLU A 450 19.52 -30.57 13.02
C GLU A 450 20.07 -29.46 13.94
N PHE A 451 20.49 -29.84 15.15
CA PHE A 451 20.88 -28.85 16.16
C PHE A 451 22.02 -27.92 15.69
N ALA A 452 22.92 -28.42 14.86
CA ALA A 452 24.00 -27.62 14.26
C ALA A 452 23.49 -26.55 13.29
N ASN A 453 22.36 -26.80 12.61
CA ASN A 453 21.70 -25.82 11.74
C ASN A 453 20.89 -24.82 12.56
N LEU A 454 20.12 -25.30 13.54
CA LEU A 454 19.37 -24.42 14.45
C LEU A 454 20.28 -23.44 15.17
N ARG A 455 21.44 -23.87 15.66
CA ARG A 455 22.38 -22.97 16.37
C ARG A 455 22.95 -21.85 15.48
N LYS A 456 22.93 -22.00 14.16
CA LYS A 456 23.35 -20.93 13.24
C LYS A 456 22.31 -19.79 13.20
N SER A 457 21.03 -20.13 13.33
CA SER A 457 19.91 -19.17 13.29
C SER A 457 19.43 -18.75 14.69
N LEU A 458 19.58 -19.61 15.69
CA LEU A 458 19.12 -19.44 17.08
C LEU A 458 20.32 -19.66 18.03
N PRO A 459 21.21 -18.66 18.20
CA PRO A 459 22.48 -18.86 18.91
C PRO A 459 22.34 -19.11 20.41
N HIS A 460 21.24 -18.65 21.02
CA HIS A 460 20.92 -18.87 22.45
C HIS A 460 20.13 -20.17 22.71
N LEU A 461 19.94 -21.02 21.70
CA LEU A 461 19.28 -22.30 21.89
C LEU A 461 20.22 -23.31 22.56
N ASP A 462 19.90 -23.72 23.78
CA ASP A 462 20.74 -24.64 24.56
C ASP A 462 20.57 -26.10 24.12
N SER A 463 19.36 -26.50 23.72
CA SER A 463 19.09 -27.88 23.31
C SER A 463 17.85 -28.04 22.45
N ILE A 464 17.76 -29.17 21.74
CA ILE A 464 16.50 -29.59 21.06
C ILE A 464 15.36 -29.76 22.07
N HIS A 465 15.64 -30.17 23.31
CA HIS A 465 14.59 -30.30 24.30
C HIS A 465 13.97 -28.94 24.64
N GLU A 466 14.81 -27.92 24.81
CA GLU A 466 14.37 -26.53 24.99
C GLU A 466 13.57 -26.04 23.78
N PHE A 467 14.08 -26.27 22.56
CA PHE A 467 13.39 -25.89 21.32
C PHE A 467 11.94 -26.42 21.26
N LEU A 468 11.75 -27.66 21.70
CA LEU A 468 10.45 -28.34 21.65
C LEU A 468 9.49 -27.95 22.78
N THR A 469 9.98 -27.41 23.89
CA THR A 469 9.18 -27.27 25.13
C THR A 469 9.09 -25.84 25.65
N SER A 470 10.07 -24.99 25.36
CA SER A 470 10.13 -23.63 25.87
C SER A 470 9.14 -22.74 25.14
N ASP A 471 8.53 -21.83 25.91
CA ASP A 471 7.64 -20.78 25.45
C ASP A 471 8.32 -19.80 24.48
N LYS A 472 9.66 -19.73 24.50
CA LYS A 472 10.46 -18.94 23.55
C LYS A 472 10.51 -19.56 22.16
N TYR A 473 10.18 -20.84 22.01
CA TYR A 473 10.27 -21.58 20.76
C TYR A 473 8.92 -22.25 20.42
N LEU A 474 8.86 -23.58 20.29
CA LEU A 474 7.63 -24.27 19.86
C LEU A 474 6.55 -24.38 20.95
N GLY A 475 6.87 -24.07 22.21
CA GLY A 475 6.00 -24.34 23.37
C GLY A 475 4.63 -23.66 23.30
N ARG A 476 4.55 -22.47 22.68
CA ARG A 476 3.32 -21.67 22.58
C ARG A 476 2.62 -21.73 21.22
N ILE A 477 3.14 -22.51 20.26
CA ILE A 477 2.56 -22.57 18.92
C ILE A 477 1.16 -23.20 18.98
N LYS A 478 0.19 -22.48 18.44
CA LYS A 478 -1.20 -22.92 18.30
C LYS A 478 -1.47 -23.46 16.90
N VAL A 479 -2.21 -24.55 16.84
CA VAL A 479 -2.57 -25.24 15.60
C VAL A 479 -4.07 -25.47 15.58
N GLU A 480 -4.74 -24.98 14.54
CA GLU A 480 -6.15 -25.27 14.27
C GLU A 480 -6.22 -26.45 13.30
N VAL A 481 -6.77 -27.58 13.73
CA VAL A 481 -6.90 -28.77 12.89
C VAL A 481 -8.33 -28.89 12.39
N SER A 482 -8.50 -29.06 11.07
CA SER A 482 -9.81 -29.25 10.43
C SER A 482 -9.94 -30.64 9.80
N GLY A 483 -11.12 -31.25 9.91
CA GLY A 483 -11.36 -32.64 9.49
C GLY A 483 -12.73 -33.18 9.92
N LEU A 484 -12.89 -34.50 9.89
CA LEU A 484 -14.12 -35.14 10.37
C LEU A 484 -14.29 -34.96 11.89
N PRO A 485 -15.52 -34.78 12.42
CA PRO A 485 -15.77 -34.52 13.83
C PRO A 485 -15.05 -35.46 14.81
N ASN A 486 -15.10 -36.76 14.54
CA ASN A 486 -14.49 -37.77 15.40
C ASN A 486 -12.95 -37.82 15.29
N GLU A 487 -12.41 -37.53 14.10
CA GLU A 487 -10.96 -37.54 13.88
C GLU A 487 -10.29 -36.32 14.53
N VAL A 488 -10.90 -35.15 14.33
CA VAL A 488 -10.40 -33.89 14.90
C VAL A 488 -10.43 -33.92 16.42
N ALA A 489 -11.45 -34.53 17.03
CA ALA A 489 -11.54 -34.67 18.48
C ALA A 489 -10.52 -35.64 19.08
N ASN A 490 -10.05 -36.63 18.30
CA ASN A 490 -9.18 -37.71 18.78
C ASN A 490 -8.08 -38.03 17.76
N LEU A 491 -7.13 -37.11 17.59
CA LEU A 491 -6.01 -37.29 16.66
C LEU A 491 -5.18 -38.53 17.00
N THR A 492 -4.96 -39.39 16.00
CA THR A 492 -4.05 -40.54 16.13
C THR A 492 -2.59 -40.06 16.22
N PRO A 493 -1.65 -40.89 16.73
CA PRO A 493 -0.23 -40.54 16.76
C PRO A 493 0.34 -40.16 15.39
N ASP A 494 -0.08 -40.85 14.32
CA ASP A 494 0.37 -40.56 12.95
C ASP A 494 -0.20 -39.22 12.46
N GLN A 495 -1.47 -38.92 12.75
CA GLN A 495 -2.05 -37.61 12.42
C GLN A 495 -1.36 -36.47 13.18
N LYS A 496 -1.05 -36.66 14.46
CA LYS A 496 -0.29 -35.68 15.25
C LYS A 496 1.10 -35.46 14.66
N LEU A 497 1.75 -36.52 14.19
CA LEU A 497 3.06 -36.44 13.55
C LEU A 497 2.99 -35.67 12.22
N ASP A 498 2.01 -35.98 11.37
CA ASP A 498 1.84 -35.30 10.08
C ASP A 498 1.46 -33.81 10.24
N VAL A 499 0.63 -33.49 11.22
CA VAL A 499 0.31 -32.09 11.57
C VAL A 499 1.58 -31.38 12.07
N ALA A 500 2.34 -32.02 12.97
CA ALA A 500 3.58 -31.43 13.49
C ALA A 500 4.63 -31.18 12.38
N ILE A 501 4.76 -32.10 11.40
CA ILE A 501 5.68 -31.93 10.27
C ILE A 501 5.29 -30.71 9.43
N GLN A 502 4.01 -30.59 9.05
CA GLN A 502 3.55 -29.45 8.24
C GLN A 502 3.77 -28.11 8.93
N VAL A 503 3.49 -28.03 10.23
CA VAL A 503 3.77 -26.82 11.02
C VAL A 503 5.28 -26.54 11.07
N LEU A 504 6.10 -27.57 11.27
CA LEU A 504 7.56 -27.42 11.28
C LEU A 504 8.14 -27.03 9.92
N GLU A 505 7.55 -27.43 8.78
CA GLU A 505 7.99 -26.96 7.46
C GLU A 505 7.79 -25.45 7.31
N VAL A 506 6.63 -24.93 7.71
CA VAL A 506 6.34 -23.49 7.73
C VAL A 506 7.29 -22.74 8.67
N VAL A 507 7.52 -23.27 9.87
CA VAL A 507 8.45 -22.67 10.84
C VAL A 507 9.89 -22.68 10.30
N ALA A 508 10.30 -23.73 9.57
CA ALA A 508 11.65 -23.84 9.01
C ALA A 508 11.88 -22.78 7.92
N GLU A 509 10.93 -22.57 7.02
CA GLU A 509 10.99 -21.51 6.01
C GLU A 509 11.15 -20.13 6.65
N PHE A 510 10.45 -19.90 7.76
CA PHE A 510 10.57 -18.66 8.50
C PHE A 510 11.97 -18.47 9.11
N ILE A 511 12.48 -19.46 9.84
CA ILE A 511 13.81 -19.38 10.47
C ILE A 511 14.94 -19.31 9.42
N ALA A 512 14.74 -19.94 8.25
CA ALA A 512 15.69 -19.92 7.15
C ALA A 512 15.71 -18.61 6.35
N SER A 513 14.63 -17.80 6.43
CA SER A 513 14.55 -16.54 5.72
C SER A 513 15.60 -15.56 6.26
N ASP A 514 16.44 -15.01 5.38
CA ASP A 514 17.51 -14.03 5.68
C ASP A 514 16.93 -12.64 6.02
N ASN A 515 15.71 -12.60 6.55
CA ASN A 515 15.02 -11.40 6.96
C ASN A 515 15.89 -10.72 8.01
N VAL A 516 16.34 -9.50 7.68
CA VAL A 516 16.94 -8.62 8.68
C VAL A 516 15.86 -8.41 9.73
N GLU A 517 15.93 -9.13 10.83
CA GLU A 517 15.05 -8.92 11.97
C GLU A 517 15.31 -7.50 12.48
N PHE A 518 14.25 -6.80 12.85
CA PHE A 518 14.35 -5.46 13.43
C PHE A 518 13.75 -5.49 14.83
N LYS A 519 14.17 -4.57 15.69
CA LYS A 519 13.54 -4.28 16.98
C LYS A 519 13.39 -2.78 17.16
N GLY A 520 12.41 -2.38 17.96
CA GLY A 520 12.36 -1.02 18.49
C GLY A 520 13.44 -0.83 19.54
N SER A 521 14.15 0.30 19.51
CA SER A 521 15.08 0.64 20.59
C SER A 521 14.32 0.85 21.90
N LEU A 522 14.91 0.40 23.01
CA LEU A 522 14.41 0.76 24.35
C LEU A 522 14.68 2.23 24.66
N GLN A 523 15.76 2.79 24.09
CA GLN A 523 16.10 4.20 24.25
C GLN A 523 15.20 5.07 23.36
N PHE A 524 14.55 6.05 23.99
CA PHE A 524 13.81 7.11 23.32
C PHE A 524 14.68 8.37 23.24
N LYS A 525 14.91 8.83 22.02
CA LYS A 525 15.74 10.00 21.73
C LYS A 525 14.88 11.25 21.55
N PRO A 526 15.41 12.42 21.94
CA PRO A 526 14.69 13.67 21.77
C PRO A 526 14.64 14.13 20.31
N ALA A 527 13.46 14.61 19.91
CA ALA A 527 13.23 15.41 18.72
C ALA A 527 12.49 16.70 19.13
N MET A 528 12.74 17.80 18.43
CA MET A 528 12.09 19.07 18.75
C MET A 528 10.60 19.02 18.35
N VAL A 529 9.70 19.46 19.23
CA VAL A 529 8.25 19.46 18.96
C VAL A 529 7.92 20.26 17.70
N ASN A 530 8.56 21.42 17.49
CA ASN A 530 8.37 22.25 16.28
C ASN A 530 8.98 21.68 15.00
N ALA A 531 9.87 20.69 15.10
CA ALA A 531 10.43 19.99 13.95
C ALA A 531 9.57 18.79 13.55
N VAL A 532 8.87 18.20 14.52
CA VAL A 532 8.00 17.03 14.30
C VAL A 532 6.58 17.44 13.91
N PHE A 533 5.94 18.34 14.65
CA PHE A 533 4.56 18.75 14.37
C PHE A 533 4.51 19.98 13.49
N THR A 534 3.85 19.86 12.35
CA THR A 534 3.70 20.93 11.36
C THR A 534 2.24 21.08 10.94
N ASP A 535 1.92 22.19 10.27
CA ASP A 535 0.63 22.30 9.60
C ASP A 535 0.62 21.31 8.41
N LYS A 536 -0.50 20.62 8.18
CA LYS A 536 -0.68 19.68 7.07
C LYS A 536 -1.99 19.92 6.34
N THR A 537 -1.99 19.65 5.05
CA THR A 537 -3.23 19.45 4.30
C THR A 537 -3.44 17.95 4.14
N LEU A 538 -4.64 17.48 4.44
CA LEU A 538 -5.06 16.08 4.40
C LEU A 538 -6.11 15.91 3.30
N ASN A 539 -6.11 14.78 2.61
CA ASN A 539 -7.16 14.46 1.63
C ASN A 539 -8.00 13.28 2.13
N PHE A 540 -9.30 13.51 2.30
CA PHE A 540 -10.24 12.52 2.77
C PHE A 540 -11.12 12.02 1.62
N MET A 541 -11.21 10.70 1.45
CA MET A 541 -12.18 10.08 0.55
C MET A 541 -13.45 9.77 1.36
N LEU A 542 -14.57 10.43 1.04
CA LEU A 542 -15.81 10.27 1.82
C LEU A 542 -16.64 9.05 1.38
N ASP A 543 -16.30 8.44 0.25
CA ASP A 543 -17.01 7.28 -0.29
C ASP A 543 -16.48 5.96 0.28
N GLY A 544 -17.30 5.29 1.10
CA GLY A 544 -17.07 3.90 1.48
C GLY A 544 -16.01 3.68 2.56
N GLY A 545 -15.68 4.70 3.36
CA GLY A 545 -14.96 4.49 4.62
C GLY A 545 -15.83 3.71 5.61
N GLU A 546 -15.21 2.84 6.41
CA GLU A 546 -15.90 2.09 7.48
C GLU A 546 -16.47 3.04 8.55
N ASP A 547 -15.77 4.16 8.80
CA ASP A 547 -16.18 5.19 9.74
C ASP A 547 -16.82 6.40 9.02
N LYS A 548 -18.02 6.77 9.44
CA LYS A 548 -18.81 7.86 8.84
C LYS A 548 -18.37 9.26 9.28
N GLU A 549 -17.59 9.36 10.33
CA GLU A 549 -17.07 10.59 10.92
C GLU A 549 -15.73 11.02 10.34
N PHE A 550 -14.96 10.07 9.78
CA PHE A 550 -13.66 10.32 9.17
C PHE A 550 -13.74 11.38 8.05
N GLY A 551 -12.88 12.39 8.11
CA GLY A 551 -12.85 13.52 7.19
C GLY A 551 -13.87 14.63 7.46
N ARG A 552 -14.70 14.50 8.50
CA ARG A 552 -15.68 15.52 8.91
C ARG A 552 -15.17 16.34 10.08
N SER A 553 -15.34 17.66 9.99
CA SER A 553 -14.92 18.61 11.03
C SER A 553 -15.59 18.30 12.37
N MET A 554 -14.83 18.37 13.46
CA MET A 554 -15.37 18.30 14.82
C MET A 554 -15.99 19.63 15.26
N LEU A 555 -15.56 20.74 14.65
CA LEU A 555 -16.10 22.09 14.88
C LEU A 555 -17.49 22.29 14.24
N ASP A 556 -17.80 21.59 13.15
CA ASP A 556 -19.08 21.77 12.47
C ASP A 556 -20.15 20.80 13.01
N ALA A 557 -21.03 21.32 13.87
CA ALA A 557 -22.15 20.58 14.45
C ALA A 557 -23.14 20.02 13.40
N SER A 558 -23.11 20.50 12.15
CA SER A 558 -23.91 19.93 11.07
C SER A 558 -23.26 18.70 10.42
N GLN A 559 -21.95 18.50 10.62
CA GLN A 559 -21.19 17.41 10.01
C GLN A 559 -20.97 16.23 10.95
N THR A 560 -20.88 16.47 12.27
CA THR A 560 -20.54 15.45 13.26
C THR A 560 -21.57 15.32 14.38
N ALA A 561 -21.75 14.11 14.89
CA ALA A 561 -22.47 13.87 16.14
C ALA A 561 -21.62 14.18 17.40
N TYR A 562 -20.30 14.31 17.23
CA TYR A 562 -19.32 14.47 18.32
C TYR A 562 -18.78 15.89 18.43
N HIS A 563 -19.65 16.87 18.17
CA HIS A 563 -19.26 18.28 18.14
C HIS A 563 -18.59 18.72 19.44
N LEU A 564 -17.45 19.41 19.31
CA LEU A 564 -16.78 20.12 20.38
C LEU A 564 -16.07 21.34 19.80
N ASP A 565 -16.31 22.52 20.38
CA ASP A 565 -15.66 23.75 19.95
C ASP A 565 -14.19 23.80 20.43
N LEU A 566 -13.30 23.24 19.61
CA LEU A 566 -11.86 23.21 19.84
C LEU A 566 -11.22 24.60 19.82
N SER A 567 -11.85 25.62 19.21
CA SER A 567 -11.29 26.98 19.19
C SER A 567 -11.14 27.57 20.59
N THR A 568 -12.01 27.16 21.52
CA THR A 568 -11.98 27.58 22.94
C THR A 568 -11.11 26.69 23.82
N ARG A 569 -10.57 25.58 23.28
CA ARG A 569 -9.80 24.59 24.03
C ARG A 569 -8.32 24.74 23.76
N ALA A 570 -7.66 25.58 24.55
CA ALA A 570 -6.22 25.84 24.46
C ALA A 570 -5.34 24.60 24.72
N TRP A 571 -5.89 23.56 25.34
CA TRP A 571 -5.20 22.30 25.60
C TRP A 571 -5.12 21.37 24.38
N PHE A 572 -5.94 21.60 23.35
CA PHE A 572 -5.85 20.85 22.11
C PHE A 572 -5.01 21.64 21.10
N ALA A 573 -3.92 21.07 20.60
CA ALA A 573 -2.91 21.83 19.85
C ALA A 573 -3.37 22.30 18.45
N PHE A 574 -4.17 21.49 17.76
CA PHE A 574 -4.68 21.80 16.42
C PHE A 574 -5.99 22.59 16.47
N ASP A 575 -6.32 23.27 15.38
CA ASP A 575 -7.54 24.05 15.22
C ASP A 575 -8.80 23.19 15.07
N ASP A 576 -8.70 22.04 14.42
CA ASP A 576 -9.81 21.10 14.20
C ASP A 576 -9.35 19.63 14.32
N CYS A 577 -10.30 18.69 14.28
CA CYS A 577 -10.07 17.25 14.19
C CYS A 577 -10.99 16.63 13.13
N PHE A 578 -10.40 15.92 12.17
CA PHE A 578 -11.10 15.20 11.10
C PHE A 578 -11.00 13.68 11.24
N GLY A 579 -10.72 13.22 12.46
CA GLY A 579 -10.55 11.81 12.79
C GLY A 579 -11.83 10.99 12.80
N THR A 580 -11.67 9.71 13.16
CA THR A 580 -12.77 8.75 13.33
C THR A 580 -13.65 9.10 14.53
N SER A 581 -14.74 8.35 14.67
CA SER A 581 -15.63 8.45 15.82
C SER A 581 -14.88 8.22 17.14
N GLU A 582 -13.99 7.22 17.20
CA GLU A 582 -13.19 6.90 18.39
C GLU A 582 -12.20 8.01 18.76
N GLU A 583 -11.56 8.63 17.77
CA GLU A 583 -10.65 9.76 17.99
C GLU A 583 -11.38 10.98 18.56
N LYS A 584 -12.54 11.32 18.00
CA LYS A 584 -13.39 12.42 18.49
C LYS A 584 -13.90 12.15 19.91
N LEU A 585 -14.27 10.90 20.18
CA LEU A 585 -14.69 10.43 21.50
C LEU A 585 -13.58 10.54 22.55
N LEU A 586 -12.33 10.24 22.20
CA LEU A 586 -11.18 10.47 23.10
C LEU A 586 -11.05 11.97 23.43
N ILE A 587 -11.14 12.84 22.43
CA ILE A 587 -11.03 14.30 22.64
C ILE A 587 -12.12 14.79 23.61
N GLN A 588 -13.37 14.34 23.45
CA GLN A 588 -14.45 14.67 24.39
C GLN A 588 -14.19 14.13 25.79
N TYR A 589 -13.63 12.92 25.90
CA TYR A 589 -13.27 12.33 27.19
C TYR A 589 -12.17 13.14 27.89
N ILE A 590 -11.12 13.56 27.17
CA ILE A 590 -10.07 14.43 27.71
C ILE A 590 -10.64 15.80 28.10
N ASP A 591 -11.57 16.39 27.33
CA ASP A 591 -12.24 17.65 27.72
C ASP A 591 -12.92 17.50 29.09
N LYS A 592 -13.62 16.38 29.32
CA LYS A 592 -14.27 16.06 30.59
C LYS A 592 -13.26 15.94 31.75
N ARG A 593 -12.09 15.34 31.50
CA ARG A 593 -11.04 15.12 32.53
C ARG A 593 -10.04 16.27 32.65
N TYR A 594 -10.09 17.27 31.76
CA TYR A 594 -9.08 18.32 31.69
C TYR A 594 -8.96 19.15 32.98
N ASN A 595 -10.08 19.40 33.66
CA ASN A 595 -10.07 20.10 34.95
C ASN A 595 -9.37 19.31 36.05
N ASP A 596 -9.38 17.97 35.98
CA ASP A 596 -8.63 17.14 36.92
C ASP A 596 -7.13 17.18 36.60
N LEU A 597 -6.77 17.10 35.31
CA LEU A 597 -5.38 17.25 34.88
C LEU A 597 -4.79 18.60 35.33
N LYS A 598 -5.54 19.70 35.21
CA LYS A 598 -5.12 21.03 35.70
C LYS A 598 -4.91 21.14 37.21
N LYS A 599 -5.53 20.27 38.02
CA LYS A 599 -5.29 20.25 39.47
C LYS A 599 -3.89 19.75 39.78
N VAL A 600 -3.38 18.82 38.98
CA VAL A 600 -2.08 18.18 39.18
C VAL A 600 -0.96 18.87 38.38
N TYR A 601 -1.21 19.18 37.11
CA TYR A 601 -0.21 19.70 36.18
C TYR A 601 -0.35 21.20 35.94
N ALA A 602 0.77 21.88 35.65
CA ALA A 602 0.80 23.28 35.26
C ALA A 602 0.28 23.47 33.83
N GLU A 603 0.72 22.60 32.92
CA GLU A 603 0.35 22.60 31.51
C GLU A 603 -0.04 21.19 31.08
N ALA A 604 -1.06 21.10 30.23
CA ALA A 604 -1.51 19.84 29.64
C ALA A 604 -1.94 20.09 28.20
N TYR A 605 -1.33 19.37 27.26
CA TYR A 605 -1.57 19.51 25.82
C TYR A 605 -1.82 18.15 25.18
N LEU A 606 -2.98 17.99 24.54
CA LEU A 606 -3.29 16.87 23.66
C LEU A 606 -2.94 17.27 22.23
N VAL A 607 -2.08 16.49 21.59
CA VAL A 607 -1.62 16.71 20.21
C VAL A 607 -1.96 15.46 19.41
N ARG A 608 -2.71 15.61 18.31
CA ARG A 608 -2.98 14.51 17.38
C ARG A 608 -1.72 14.23 16.56
N ASN A 609 -1.34 12.97 16.39
CA ASN A 609 -0.13 12.61 15.68
C ASN A 609 -0.27 12.87 14.17
N GLU A 610 -1.39 12.53 13.52
CA GLU A 610 -1.56 12.75 12.06
C GLU A 610 -0.35 12.26 11.23
N LYS A 611 0.21 11.11 11.63
CA LYS A 611 1.41 10.50 11.04
C LYS A 611 2.64 11.42 11.00
N HIS A 612 2.77 12.35 11.95
CA HIS A 612 3.99 13.16 12.11
C HIS A 612 5.17 12.33 12.63
N PHE A 613 4.90 11.28 13.40
CA PHE A 613 5.92 10.36 13.90
C PHE A 613 5.41 8.92 14.00
N LYS A 614 6.37 7.99 14.15
CA LYS A 614 6.14 6.57 14.42
C LYS A 614 6.90 6.14 15.67
N LEU A 615 6.43 5.06 16.26
CA LEU A 615 7.11 4.27 17.26
C LEU A 615 7.37 2.88 16.69
N PHE A 616 8.35 2.18 17.24
CA PHE A 616 8.70 0.83 16.80
C PHE A 616 8.58 -0.14 17.96
N ALA A 617 7.82 -1.23 17.78
CA ALA A 617 7.61 -2.21 18.83
C ALA A 617 8.93 -2.84 19.29
N PHE A 618 9.15 -2.97 20.59
CA PHE A 618 10.42 -3.48 21.13
C PHE A 618 10.75 -4.90 20.68
N ALA A 619 9.73 -5.75 20.46
CA ALA A 619 9.94 -7.15 20.11
C ALA A 619 10.46 -7.35 18.68
N ASP A 620 9.85 -6.70 17.69
CA ASP A 620 10.02 -7.00 16.26
C ASP A 620 10.15 -5.74 15.38
N GLY A 621 10.19 -4.57 16.00
CA GLY A 621 10.37 -3.30 15.30
C GLY A 621 9.21 -2.96 14.37
N ARG A 622 8.03 -3.58 14.53
CA ARG A 622 6.83 -3.20 13.79
C ARG A 622 6.47 -1.74 14.07
N PRO A 623 6.19 -0.93 13.03
CA PRO A 623 5.84 0.47 13.21
C PRO A 623 4.41 0.62 13.77
N LEU A 624 4.27 1.48 14.79
CA LEU A 624 3.02 1.95 15.34
C LEU A 624 2.96 3.47 15.20
N GLU A 625 1.87 3.98 14.65
CA GLU A 625 1.55 5.41 14.60
C GLU A 625 0.46 5.68 15.64
N PRO A 626 0.80 5.99 16.91
CA PRO A 626 -0.23 6.26 17.92
C PRO A 626 -1.03 7.50 17.50
N ASP A 627 -2.36 7.47 17.62
CA ASP A 627 -3.22 8.57 17.16
C ASP A 627 -2.98 9.88 17.91
N PHE A 628 -2.65 9.83 19.21
CA PHE A 628 -2.43 11.01 20.04
C PHE A 628 -1.20 10.90 20.94
N VAL A 629 -0.66 12.06 21.30
CA VAL A 629 0.26 12.24 22.41
C VAL A 629 -0.26 13.31 23.37
N LEU A 630 -0.29 12.99 24.66
CA LEU A 630 -0.65 13.89 25.74
C LEU A 630 0.61 14.30 26.50
N PHE A 631 0.94 15.59 26.44
CA PHE A 631 2.02 16.18 27.23
C PHE A 631 1.48 16.73 28.54
N LEU A 632 2.08 16.32 29.66
CA LEU A 632 1.72 16.82 31.00
C LEU A 632 2.98 17.37 31.69
N ILE A 633 2.94 18.63 32.10
CA ILE A 633 4.08 19.34 32.71
C ILE A 633 3.76 19.65 34.16
N GLY A 634 4.58 19.14 35.08
CA GLY A 634 4.42 19.31 36.53
C GLY A 634 4.49 20.76 37.00
N LYS A 635 3.97 21.03 38.21
CA LYS A 635 3.96 22.37 38.82
C LYS A 635 5.25 22.75 39.54
N THR A 636 6.12 21.78 39.81
CA THR A 636 7.40 22.02 40.49
C THR A 636 8.35 22.79 39.58
N LYS A 637 9.12 23.74 40.14
CA LYS A 637 10.11 24.54 39.38
C LYS A 637 11.48 23.87 39.30
N THR A 638 11.77 22.94 40.22
CA THR A 638 12.95 22.09 40.28
C THR A 638 12.46 20.65 40.16
N ASP A 639 13.18 19.81 39.40
CA ASP A 639 12.74 18.45 39.05
C ASP A 639 11.30 18.43 38.50
N THR A 640 11.04 19.29 37.52
CA THR A 640 9.73 19.31 36.86
C THR A 640 9.52 18.00 36.11
N MET A 641 8.48 17.26 36.46
CA MET A 641 8.08 16.05 35.74
C MET A 641 7.44 16.43 34.40
N HIS A 642 7.93 15.84 33.31
CA HIS A 642 7.41 15.98 31.97
C HIS A 642 6.96 14.60 31.47
N TYR A 643 5.65 14.37 31.47
CA TYR A 643 5.09 13.14 30.92
C TYR A 643 4.75 13.34 29.44
N GLN A 644 5.10 12.33 28.66
CA GLN A 644 4.67 12.14 27.29
C GLN A 644 3.91 10.82 27.21
N VAL A 645 2.60 10.93 27.00
CA VAL A 645 1.69 9.78 27.07
C VAL A 645 1.12 9.50 25.69
N PHE A 646 1.46 8.37 25.09
CA PHE A 646 0.90 7.90 23.82
C PHE A 646 -0.47 7.26 24.04
N ILE A 647 -1.42 7.61 23.19
CA ILE A 647 -2.82 7.16 23.29
C ILE A 647 -3.32 6.72 21.92
N GLU A 648 -3.97 5.55 21.89
CA GLU A 648 -4.56 4.95 20.69
C GLU A 648 -6.04 4.62 20.96
N PRO A 649 -6.98 5.41 20.44
CA PRO A 649 -8.38 5.04 20.31
C PRO A 649 -8.56 3.84 19.37
N LYS A 650 -9.45 2.91 19.73
CA LYS A 650 -9.69 1.72 18.90
C LYS A 650 -11.15 1.32 18.83
N GLY A 651 -11.61 1.02 17.61
CA GLY A 651 -12.93 0.44 17.37
C GLY A 651 -13.01 -1.01 17.89
N GLN A 652 -14.16 -1.41 18.41
CA GLN A 652 -14.33 -2.71 19.09
C GLN A 652 -13.99 -3.91 18.18
N HIS A 653 -14.26 -3.82 16.88
CA HIS A 653 -13.99 -4.87 15.90
C HIS A 653 -12.48 -5.08 15.62
N LEU A 654 -11.63 -4.10 15.92
CA LEU A 654 -10.18 -4.15 15.67
C LEU A 654 -9.38 -4.61 16.89
N LEU A 655 -9.97 -4.64 18.09
CA LEU A 655 -9.26 -4.94 19.34
C LEU A 655 -8.47 -6.24 19.27
N ARG A 656 -9.05 -7.30 18.68
CA ARG A 656 -8.41 -8.62 18.57
C ARG A 656 -7.29 -8.66 17.54
N ALA A 657 -7.45 -7.96 16.42
CA ALA A 657 -6.44 -7.94 15.37
C ALA A 657 -5.20 -7.11 15.79
N ASP A 658 -5.42 -6.09 16.60
CA ASP A 658 -4.41 -5.10 16.97
C ASP A 658 -3.85 -5.26 18.40
N VAL A 659 -4.08 -6.40 19.08
CA VAL A 659 -3.62 -6.66 20.47
C VAL A 659 -2.13 -6.33 20.67
N TRP A 660 -1.29 -6.66 19.69
CA TRP A 660 0.15 -6.40 19.76
C TRP A 660 0.49 -4.91 19.93
N LYS A 661 -0.35 -3.98 19.45
CA LYS A 661 -0.13 -2.53 19.62
C LYS A 661 -0.41 -2.11 21.07
N GLU A 662 -1.44 -2.67 21.70
CA GLU A 662 -1.76 -2.45 23.12
C GLU A 662 -0.66 -3.00 24.03
N GLU A 663 -0.17 -4.21 23.73
CA GLU A 663 0.97 -4.82 24.43
C GLU A 663 2.22 -3.94 24.30
N PHE A 664 2.49 -3.41 23.11
CA PHE A 664 3.60 -2.48 22.91
C PHE A 664 3.42 -1.19 23.71
N LEU A 665 2.28 -0.49 23.59
CA LEU A 665 2.03 0.77 24.29
C LEU A 665 2.19 0.61 25.81
N THR A 666 1.59 -0.44 26.38
CA THR A 666 1.65 -0.71 27.83
C THR A 666 3.06 -1.08 28.29
N SER A 667 3.89 -1.68 27.43
CA SER A 667 5.29 -1.98 27.74
C SER A 667 6.20 -0.74 27.85
N ILE A 668 5.85 0.39 27.20
CA ILE A 668 6.69 1.60 27.13
C ILE A 668 7.04 2.14 28.52
N LYS A 669 6.09 2.13 29.45
CA LYS A 669 6.30 2.69 30.81
C LYS A 669 7.39 1.94 31.58
N GLY A 670 7.45 0.61 31.44
CA GLY A 670 8.36 -0.24 32.20
C GLY A 670 9.71 -0.47 31.52
N GLN A 671 9.75 -0.42 30.19
CA GLN A 671 10.94 -0.77 29.41
C GLN A 671 11.60 0.42 28.71
N GLY A 672 10.83 1.50 28.45
CA GLY A 672 11.31 2.68 27.76
C GLY A 672 12.33 3.48 28.60
N GLN A 673 13.45 3.83 27.99
CA GLN A 673 14.53 4.58 28.61
C GLN A 673 14.64 5.95 27.96
N VAL A 674 14.55 7.01 28.76
CA VAL A 674 14.63 8.39 28.28
C VAL A 674 15.94 9.02 28.72
N GLU A 675 16.67 9.60 27.78
CA GLU A 675 17.87 10.37 28.10
C GLU A 675 17.48 11.68 28.81
N GLN A 676 18.01 11.89 30.02
CA GLN A 676 17.75 13.11 30.78
C GLN A 676 18.67 14.22 30.29
N LEU A 677 18.11 15.17 29.55
CA LEU A 677 18.87 16.22 28.86
C LEU A 677 19.11 17.47 29.71
N ILE A 678 18.27 17.69 30.73
CA ILE A 678 18.24 18.93 31.52
C ILE A 678 18.19 18.56 33.00
N GLU A 679 19.19 18.99 33.76
CA GLU A 679 19.39 18.61 35.18
C GLU A 679 18.18 18.86 36.10
N ASN A 680 17.28 19.81 35.76
CA ASN A 680 16.10 20.15 36.56
C ASN A 680 14.77 19.66 35.96
N ARG A 681 14.82 18.73 35.00
CA ARG A 681 13.63 18.17 34.34
C ARG A 681 13.74 16.66 34.29
N GLN A 682 12.65 15.99 34.64
CA GLN A 682 12.56 14.55 34.53
C GLN A 682 11.55 14.19 33.46
N TYR A 683 12.02 13.52 32.40
CA TYR A 683 11.19 13.10 31.29
C TYR A 683 10.74 11.65 31.46
N VAL A 684 9.44 11.42 31.27
CA VAL A 684 8.80 10.09 31.36
C VAL A 684 7.98 9.84 30.10
N VAL A 685 8.24 8.72 29.43
CA VAL A 685 7.42 8.22 28.32
C VAL A 685 6.50 7.11 28.80
N TRP A 686 5.27 7.10 28.31
CA TRP A 686 4.25 6.15 28.73
C TRP A 686 3.30 5.88 27.55
N GLY A 687 2.87 4.64 27.31
CA GLY A 687 1.68 4.34 26.50
C GLY A 687 0.53 3.80 27.36
N LEU A 688 -0.67 4.34 27.16
CA LEU A 688 -1.88 3.83 27.82
C LEU A 688 -2.42 2.58 27.09
N PRO A 689 -3.23 1.74 27.77
CA PRO A 689 -4.08 0.76 27.11
C PRO A 689 -4.96 1.41 26.03
N PHE A 690 -5.59 0.62 25.17
CA PHE A 690 -6.46 1.18 24.14
C PHE A 690 -7.61 1.99 24.75
N PHE A 691 -7.92 3.12 24.14
CA PHE A 691 -9.13 3.85 24.46
C PHE A 691 -10.30 3.24 23.69
N ASN A 692 -11.18 2.53 24.39
CA ASN A 692 -12.42 1.99 23.83
C ASN A 692 -13.53 2.00 24.89
N PHE A 693 -14.63 2.69 24.60
CA PHE A 693 -15.77 2.83 25.53
C PHE A 693 -16.50 1.53 25.85
N GLY A 694 -16.39 0.51 25.00
CA GLY A 694 -17.10 -0.77 25.16
C GLY A 694 -16.38 -1.75 26.08
N GLU A 695 -15.10 -2.02 25.83
CA GLU A 695 -14.37 -3.14 26.45
C GLU A 695 -13.10 -2.76 27.20
N ARG A 696 -12.45 -1.61 26.91
CA ARG A 696 -11.13 -1.24 27.49
C ARG A 696 -11.16 -0.02 28.39
N MET A 697 -12.34 0.54 28.64
CA MET A 697 -12.49 1.75 29.44
C MET A 697 -11.93 1.59 30.87
N PRO A 698 -12.19 0.49 31.61
CA PRO A 698 -11.65 0.33 32.97
C PRO A 698 -10.12 0.39 33.04
N GLU A 699 -9.43 -0.28 32.11
CA GLU A 699 -7.97 -0.31 32.02
C GLU A 699 -7.41 1.06 31.62
N PHE A 700 -8.05 1.72 30.66
CA PHE A 700 -7.70 3.07 30.26
C PHE A 700 -7.85 4.08 31.40
N GLU A 701 -8.97 4.04 32.12
CA GLU A 701 -9.22 4.93 33.25
C GLU A 701 -8.25 4.67 34.40
N ALA A 702 -7.89 3.42 34.67
CA ALA A 702 -6.88 3.09 35.67
C ALA A 702 -5.53 3.75 35.33
N GLY A 703 -5.08 3.63 34.06
CA GLY A 703 -3.85 4.27 33.59
C GLY A 703 -3.90 5.80 33.66
N LEU A 704 -5.02 6.42 33.26
CA LEU A 704 -5.18 7.87 33.35
C LEU A 704 -5.28 8.36 34.80
N ASN A 705 -5.92 7.60 35.69
CA ASN A 705 -6.02 7.94 37.11
C ASN A 705 -4.66 7.86 37.82
N GLU A 706 -3.78 6.97 37.38
CA GLU A 706 -2.40 6.93 37.88
C GLU A 706 -1.60 8.19 37.48
N LEU A 707 -1.94 8.82 36.36
CA LEU A 707 -1.38 10.14 36.01
C LEU A 707 -1.99 11.27 36.85
N LEU A 708 -3.09 11.04 37.56
CA LEU A 708 -3.78 12.04 38.39
C LEU A 708 -3.51 11.90 39.89
N SER A 709 -2.91 10.79 40.30
CA SER A 709 -2.39 10.56 41.66
C SER A 709 -1.02 11.19 41.82
#